data_AF-A0A4P8IE23-F1
#
_entry.id   AF-A0A4P8IE23-F1
#
_cell.length_a   1.000
_cell.length_b   1.000
_cell.length_c   1.000
_cell.angle_alpha   90.00
_cell.angle_beta   90.00
_cell.angle_gamma   90.00
#
_symmetry.space_group_name_H-M   'P 1'
#
loop_
_entity.id
_entity.type
_entity.pdbx_description
1 polymer ?
#
loop_
_entity_poly.entity_id
_entity_poly.type
_entity_poly.pdbx_seq_one_letter_code
_entity_poly.pdbx_strand_id
1 'polypeptide(L)'
;MDITAIGSTCRGLYSGVEEMGFANFTIRGGNIEAQGGEHSCGIGAACVSQIQSDGKGYAKNIRISGGNIKATGTNHGSGIGGGYGTKVEGLYITGGKVEAVGGPSAPGIGASYNDGASKQTMELIDFKISGGDTIVIAVGDAATNMPGIGSAGGPSYVTDAVVVPDFGYQGYIQDGTSLTNYSFVEGTPFKEKKELNVSRFYTKVYFGPFRDANGIEDSTKEQIGANHVISQTGGEAFTEEQLKGLAMVTGKQENGSDFPYDDLTYVDKEQLEAVNKAKTAGKTGEFPVTFTTPSGTTATITVFLKDKGTDAAEIHPEQMEPTIAADDHVTDSGGDAWTDEDVQKLCDVKGKNEQGVTYDQKNLTPDADQLAVINEKKTASIGGKFDLTFTSPSGKKATVQVTLKAYDETTEENGEIIKGRNIISQTGGAAFTDEQLKEFSGVVAWDDTAAPIVRADLVLTDRAQIEEINQAKTAGKIGDYPLTIATPKGTQITIHVYLRDQGSSHEEGEEASSIGANGFTKPTGGKLFTEDEIKELCKAMGKDPYGNNEVPSADAEQMKKINDAKDNYRTGEFPLTFTLKDGTKTVVTITLTGVHKVSFDSDGGDYQPEDQMVNGGEKASEPREPKRNGYTFEGWYYIDENGKEIKWDFQTPVNDSMRLRAKWSREPEPTSTKEKPTTDKKPKPKKKSSPQKWNYREITEKKRRRVAKTGDDSRMLWILLCLTGGVGTAAGLFIRKRKLKS
;
A
#
# COMPACT_ATOMS: atom_id res chain seq x y z
N MET A 1 -41.11 39.76 -48.55
CA MET A 1 -40.82 38.51 -49.30
C MET A 1 -40.19 37.52 -48.32
N ASP A 2 -40.83 36.36 -48.18
CA ASP A 2 -40.44 35.25 -47.29
C ASP A 2 -39.17 34.56 -47.81
N ILE A 3 -38.02 35.15 -47.43
CA ILE A 3 -36.68 34.72 -47.84
C ILE A 3 -35.87 34.47 -46.57
N THR A 4 -35.42 33.23 -46.32
CA THR A 4 -34.43 32.97 -45.26
C THR A 4 -33.05 33.43 -45.72
N ALA A 5 -32.19 33.89 -44.81
CA ALA A 5 -30.80 34.24 -45.18
C ALA A 5 -30.00 33.02 -45.64
N ILE A 6 -30.04 31.94 -44.86
CA ILE A 6 -29.42 30.65 -45.21
C ILE A 6 -30.49 29.58 -45.09
N GLY A 7 -31.18 29.27 -46.19
CA GLY A 7 -32.36 28.43 -46.13
C GLY A 7 -33.17 28.37 -47.41
N SER A 8 -34.45 28.06 -47.28
CA SER A 8 -35.40 28.03 -48.39
C SER A 8 -36.13 29.36 -48.63
N THR A 9 -36.77 29.50 -49.78
CA THR A 9 -37.68 30.63 -50.05
C THR A 9 -39.03 30.10 -50.50
N CYS A 10 -40.10 30.87 -50.30
CA CYS A 10 -41.42 30.50 -50.82
C CYS A 10 -41.60 30.85 -52.31
N ARG A 11 -40.53 31.19 -53.03
CA ARG A 11 -40.61 31.67 -54.42
C ARG A 11 -40.71 30.48 -55.39
N GLY A 12 -41.91 30.27 -55.94
CA GLY A 12 -42.19 29.16 -56.88
C GLY A 12 -43.44 28.32 -56.57
N LEU A 13 -44.40 28.87 -55.79
CA LEU A 13 -45.66 28.26 -55.32
C LEU A 13 -46.51 27.45 -56.33
N TYR A 14 -46.16 27.42 -57.61
CA TYR A 14 -46.94 26.78 -58.69
C TYR A 14 -46.16 25.77 -59.56
N SER A 15 -44.91 25.44 -59.25
CA SER A 15 -44.15 24.45 -60.04
C SER A 15 -43.26 23.56 -59.16
N GLY A 16 -43.80 22.42 -58.72
CA GLY A 16 -43.02 21.32 -58.13
C GLY A 16 -43.00 21.31 -56.60
N VAL A 17 -43.75 20.38 -56.01
CA VAL A 17 -43.90 20.14 -54.56
C VAL A 17 -42.61 19.53 -53.94
N GLU A 18 -41.67 19.08 -54.76
CA GLU A 18 -40.51 18.26 -54.35
C GLU A 18 -39.28 19.04 -53.87
N GLU A 19 -39.20 20.37 -54.12
CA GLU A 19 -38.01 21.18 -53.80
C GLU A 19 -38.21 22.14 -52.60
N MET A 20 -39.32 22.05 -51.88
CA MET A 20 -39.58 22.90 -50.70
C MET A 20 -38.91 22.37 -49.42
N GLY A 21 -38.66 23.27 -48.46
CA GLY A 21 -37.97 22.95 -47.20
C GLY A 21 -36.47 23.19 -47.26
N PHE A 22 -35.76 22.85 -46.18
CA PHE A 22 -34.31 23.05 -46.09
C PHE A 22 -33.66 21.86 -45.41
N ALA A 23 -32.83 21.11 -46.13
CA ALA A 23 -32.32 19.84 -45.66
C ALA A 23 -30.81 19.66 -45.87
N ASN A 24 -30.18 18.85 -45.00
CA ASN A 24 -28.81 18.36 -45.13
C ASN A 24 -27.75 19.47 -45.25
N PHE A 25 -27.90 20.51 -44.43
CA PHE A 25 -26.98 21.64 -44.39
C PHE A 25 -25.94 21.47 -43.28
N THR A 26 -24.68 21.79 -43.57
CA THR A 26 -23.59 21.71 -42.58
C THR A 26 -22.75 22.99 -42.57
N ILE A 27 -22.61 23.58 -41.39
CA ILE A 27 -21.62 24.64 -41.10
C ILE A 27 -20.42 24.02 -40.41
N ARG A 28 -19.21 24.33 -40.89
CA ARG A 28 -17.93 23.90 -40.28
C ARG A 28 -17.07 25.12 -39.95
N GLY A 29 -17.26 25.71 -38.76
CA GLY A 29 -16.52 26.90 -38.35
C GLY A 29 -16.95 28.19 -39.06
N GLY A 30 -16.12 29.23 -38.88
CA GLY A 30 -16.32 30.55 -39.48
C GLY A 30 -17.13 31.52 -38.62
N ASN A 31 -17.21 32.79 -39.04
CA ASN A 31 -18.07 33.81 -38.45
C ASN A 31 -19.26 34.01 -39.39
N ILE A 32 -20.46 33.61 -38.97
CA ILE A 32 -21.67 33.66 -39.79
C ILE A 32 -22.70 34.50 -39.08
N GLU A 33 -23.18 35.56 -39.75
CA GLU A 33 -24.35 36.31 -39.32
C GLU A 33 -25.43 36.14 -40.38
N ALA A 34 -26.57 35.57 -39.99
CA ALA A 34 -27.71 35.28 -40.85
C ALA A 34 -28.96 35.97 -40.30
N GLN A 35 -29.57 36.84 -41.10
CA GLN A 35 -30.79 37.56 -40.73
C GLN A 35 -31.91 37.24 -41.73
N GLY A 36 -33.01 36.67 -41.25
CA GLY A 36 -34.16 36.37 -42.08
C GLY A 36 -34.72 37.62 -42.77
N GLY A 37 -35.26 37.43 -43.98
CA GLY A 37 -36.11 38.40 -44.63
C GLY A 37 -37.46 38.52 -43.94
N GLU A 38 -38.42 39.23 -44.52
CA GLU A 38 -39.77 39.36 -43.95
C GLU A 38 -40.43 37.98 -43.77
N HIS A 39 -40.98 37.70 -42.59
CA HIS A 39 -41.69 36.45 -42.29
C HIS A 39 -40.84 35.18 -42.50
N SER A 40 -39.62 35.12 -41.96
CA SER A 40 -38.70 34.01 -42.22
C SER A 40 -37.63 33.79 -41.14
N CYS A 41 -37.03 32.59 -41.12
CA CYS A 41 -35.94 32.25 -40.21
C CYS A 41 -34.57 32.76 -40.67
N GLY A 42 -33.62 32.88 -39.75
CA GLY A 42 -32.23 33.21 -40.07
C GLY A 42 -31.55 32.07 -40.84
N ILE A 43 -31.55 30.88 -40.22
CA ILE A 43 -31.05 29.64 -40.81
C ILE A 43 -32.14 28.57 -40.73
N GLY A 44 -32.57 28.00 -41.86
CA GLY A 44 -33.55 26.92 -41.85
C GLY A 44 -34.60 26.98 -42.95
N ALA A 45 -35.81 26.52 -42.66
CA ALA A 45 -36.89 26.47 -43.64
C ALA A 45 -37.87 27.64 -43.50
N ALA A 46 -38.18 28.30 -44.61
CA ALA A 46 -39.12 29.41 -44.67
C ALA A 46 -40.53 29.04 -44.16
N CYS A 47 -41.31 30.06 -43.83
CA CYS A 47 -42.71 29.92 -43.45
C CYS A 47 -43.51 29.11 -44.48
N VAL A 48 -44.53 28.40 -44.01
CA VAL A 48 -45.46 27.57 -44.78
C VAL A 48 -44.83 26.51 -45.69
N SER A 49 -43.51 26.30 -45.64
CA SER A 49 -42.81 25.34 -46.50
C SER A 49 -43.43 23.95 -46.41
N GLN A 50 -43.81 23.51 -45.19
CA GLN A 50 -44.36 22.17 -44.98
C GLN A 50 -45.83 22.08 -45.42
N ILE A 51 -46.60 23.14 -45.16
CA ILE A 51 -48.01 23.23 -45.52
C ILE A 51 -48.17 23.22 -47.04
N GLN A 52 -47.32 23.96 -47.76
CA GLN A 52 -47.39 24.10 -49.21
C GLN A 52 -46.78 22.92 -49.99
N SER A 53 -46.11 22.01 -49.29
CA SER A 53 -45.38 20.87 -49.89
C SER A 53 -46.00 19.52 -49.58
N ASP A 54 -47.29 19.48 -49.23
CA ASP A 54 -47.99 18.24 -48.84
C ASP A 54 -47.27 17.52 -47.67
N GLY A 55 -46.78 18.31 -46.71
CA GLY A 55 -46.10 17.82 -45.51
C GLY A 55 -44.61 17.50 -45.68
N LYS A 56 -44.02 17.65 -46.87
CA LYS A 56 -42.66 17.15 -47.18
C LYS A 56 -41.53 18.14 -46.92
N GLY A 57 -41.80 19.43 -47.04
CA GLY A 57 -40.81 20.50 -47.05
C GLY A 57 -40.65 21.18 -45.69
N TYR A 58 -39.71 20.70 -44.88
CA TYR A 58 -39.44 21.24 -43.55
C TYR A 58 -37.93 21.37 -43.29
N ALA A 59 -37.54 21.86 -42.10
CA ALA A 59 -36.13 21.98 -41.74
C ALA A 59 -35.60 20.61 -41.29
N LYS A 60 -34.59 20.07 -41.99
CA LYS A 60 -34.07 18.73 -41.75
C LYS A 60 -32.54 18.65 -41.72
N ASN A 61 -31.98 17.86 -40.81
CA ASN A 61 -30.55 17.53 -40.81
C ASN A 61 -29.61 18.75 -40.90
N ILE A 62 -29.86 19.77 -40.07
CA ILE A 62 -28.99 20.95 -39.96
C ILE A 62 -27.88 20.63 -38.96
N ARG A 63 -26.63 20.74 -39.39
CA ARG A 63 -25.45 20.47 -38.58
C ARG A 63 -24.58 21.71 -38.45
N ILE A 64 -24.27 22.11 -37.23
CA ILE A 64 -23.33 23.19 -36.94
C ILE A 64 -22.18 22.58 -36.17
N SER A 65 -20.98 22.63 -36.73
CA SER A 65 -19.76 22.16 -36.08
C SER A 65 -18.74 23.29 -35.98
N GLY A 66 -18.65 23.97 -34.84
CA GLY A 66 -17.74 25.10 -34.58
C GLY A 66 -18.18 26.44 -35.16
N GLY A 67 -17.39 27.48 -34.90
CA GLY A 67 -17.57 28.83 -35.42
C GLY A 67 -18.31 29.78 -34.48
N ASN A 68 -18.53 31.02 -34.92
CA ASN A 68 -19.34 32.02 -34.26
C ASN A 68 -20.55 32.32 -35.14
N ILE A 69 -21.70 31.73 -34.78
CA ILE A 69 -22.92 31.77 -35.58
C ILE A 69 -23.92 32.67 -34.86
N LYS A 70 -24.42 33.67 -35.57
CA LYS A 70 -25.51 34.53 -35.12
C LYS A 70 -26.64 34.44 -36.12
N ALA A 71 -27.79 33.95 -35.69
CA ALA A 71 -28.96 33.73 -36.55
C ALA A 71 -30.18 34.45 -35.97
N THR A 72 -30.75 35.38 -36.73
CA THR A 72 -31.91 36.17 -36.29
C THR A 72 -33.06 35.92 -37.24
N GLY A 73 -34.16 35.41 -36.71
CA GLY A 73 -35.42 35.29 -37.43
C GLY A 73 -36.22 36.59 -37.37
N THR A 74 -37.20 36.71 -38.26
CA THR A 74 -38.18 37.80 -38.25
C THR A 74 -39.56 37.24 -37.91
N ASN A 75 -40.65 37.94 -38.24
CA ASN A 75 -42.01 37.54 -37.90
C ASN A 75 -42.30 36.04 -38.14
N HIS A 76 -42.71 35.29 -37.11
CA HIS A 76 -42.93 33.84 -37.11
C HIS A 76 -41.74 32.98 -37.59
N GLY A 77 -40.53 33.54 -37.61
CA GLY A 77 -39.31 32.88 -38.02
C GLY A 77 -38.39 32.65 -36.83
N SER A 78 -37.96 31.40 -36.63
CA SER A 78 -36.93 31.09 -35.63
C SER A 78 -35.57 31.66 -36.04
N GLY A 79 -34.66 31.87 -35.08
CA GLY A 79 -33.27 32.15 -35.41
C GLY A 79 -32.67 31.01 -36.23
N ILE A 80 -32.77 29.79 -35.69
CA ILE A 80 -32.41 28.54 -36.38
C ILE A 80 -33.57 27.54 -36.28
N GLY A 81 -34.07 27.06 -37.42
CA GLY A 81 -35.13 26.05 -37.42
C GLY A 81 -36.21 26.30 -38.47
N GLY A 82 -37.46 26.39 -38.03
CA GLY A 82 -38.63 26.51 -38.91
C GLY A 82 -39.31 27.87 -38.81
N GLY A 83 -39.75 28.39 -39.95
CA GLY A 83 -40.76 29.45 -39.99
C GLY A 83 -42.16 28.95 -39.59
N TYR A 84 -43.15 29.82 -39.71
CA TYR A 84 -44.57 29.55 -39.44
C TYR A 84 -45.02 28.22 -40.03
N GLY A 85 -45.58 27.34 -39.20
CA GLY A 85 -46.13 26.05 -39.64
C GLY A 85 -45.13 25.10 -40.30
N THR A 86 -43.86 25.16 -39.87
CA THR A 86 -42.79 24.30 -40.39
C THR A 86 -42.07 23.56 -39.25
N LYS A 87 -42.11 22.22 -39.32
CA LYS A 87 -41.40 21.28 -38.44
C LYS A 87 -39.87 21.43 -38.51
N VAL A 88 -39.20 20.99 -37.44
CA VAL A 88 -37.74 20.81 -37.41
C VAL A 88 -37.40 19.37 -37.01
N GLU A 89 -36.56 18.69 -37.80
CA GLU A 89 -36.10 17.32 -37.53
C GLU A 89 -34.60 17.18 -37.77
N GLY A 90 -33.83 16.76 -36.77
CA GLY A 90 -32.39 16.57 -36.93
C GLY A 90 -31.65 17.90 -36.96
N LEU A 91 -31.49 18.52 -35.80
CA LEU A 91 -30.67 19.73 -35.65
C LEU A 91 -29.59 19.46 -34.60
N TYR A 92 -28.33 19.52 -35.06
CA TYR A 92 -27.17 19.11 -34.28
C TYR A 92 -26.17 20.27 -34.19
N ILE A 93 -25.82 20.68 -32.97
CA ILE A 93 -24.85 21.74 -32.71
C ILE A 93 -23.68 21.15 -31.91
N THR A 94 -22.46 21.38 -32.38
CA THR A 94 -21.26 20.97 -31.67
C THR A 94 -20.10 21.93 -31.87
N GLY A 95 -19.46 22.34 -30.79
CA GLY A 95 -18.36 23.30 -30.76
C GLY A 95 -18.75 24.73 -31.18
N GLY A 96 -17.93 25.69 -30.77
CA GLY A 96 -18.11 27.12 -31.08
C GLY A 96 -19.28 27.78 -30.35
N LYS A 97 -19.61 29.01 -30.76
CA LYS A 97 -20.67 29.85 -30.19
C LYS A 97 -21.82 30.00 -31.18
N VAL A 98 -23.04 29.64 -30.77
CA VAL A 98 -24.27 29.81 -31.55
C VAL A 98 -25.23 30.71 -30.79
N GLU A 99 -25.60 31.83 -31.38
CA GLU A 99 -26.56 32.81 -30.87
C GLU A 99 -27.76 32.84 -31.81
N ALA A 100 -28.93 32.44 -31.34
CA ALA A 100 -30.14 32.33 -32.15
C ALA A 100 -31.28 33.14 -31.51
N VAL A 101 -31.83 34.09 -32.27
CA VAL A 101 -32.91 34.96 -31.80
C VAL A 101 -34.12 34.77 -32.71
N GLY A 102 -35.25 34.37 -32.12
CA GLY A 102 -36.53 34.25 -32.81
C GLY A 102 -37.15 35.63 -33.02
N GLY A 103 -37.88 35.79 -34.12
CA GLY A 103 -38.76 36.95 -34.26
C GLY A 103 -40.09 36.76 -33.53
N PRO A 104 -41.04 37.70 -33.69
CA PRO A 104 -42.35 37.60 -33.06
C PRO A 104 -43.01 36.23 -33.27
N SER A 105 -43.59 35.64 -32.20
CA SER A 105 -44.23 34.31 -32.24
C SER A 105 -43.32 33.14 -32.67
N ALA A 106 -42.01 33.25 -32.50
CA ALA A 106 -41.05 32.19 -32.81
C ALA A 106 -40.05 31.91 -31.68
N PRO A 107 -39.59 30.66 -31.53
CA PRO A 107 -38.50 30.34 -30.64
C PRO A 107 -37.14 30.81 -31.19
N GLY A 108 -36.13 30.89 -30.33
CA GLY A 108 -34.76 31.14 -30.77
C GLY A 108 -34.25 30.03 -31.68
N ILE A 109 -34.38 28.79 -31.20
CA ILE A 109 -34.09 27.57 -31.95
C ILE A 109 -35.29 26.63 -31.88
N GLY A 110 -35.80 26.21 -33.02
CA GLY A 110 -36.83 25.18 -33.10
C GLY A 110 -37.97 25.53 -34.05
N ALA A 111 -39.20 25.19 -33.68
CA ALA A 111 -40.37 25.26 -34.55
C ALA A 111 -41.34 26.37 -34.13
N SER A 112 -41.66 27.27 -35.06
CA SER A 112 -42.46 28.48 -34.81
C SER A 112 -43.97 28.22 -34.81
N TYR A 113 -44.72 29.23 -34.37
CA TYR A 113 -46.17 29.17 -34.21
C TYR A 113 -46.92 28.84 -35.51
N ASN A 114 -48.13 28.29 -35.36
CA ASN A 114 -49.09 28.04 -36.42
C ASN A 114 -50.53 28.31 -35.93
N ASP A 115 -51.28 29.13 -36.67
CA ASP A 115 -52.69 29.48 -36.43
C ASP A 115 -53.64 28.33 -36.84
N GLY A 116 -53.56 27.22 -36.12
CA GLY A 116 -54.55 26.13 -36.20
C GLY A 116 -54.26 24.99 -37.18
N ALA A 117 -53.08 24.88 -37.78
CA ALA A 117 -52.73 23.68 -38.58
C ALA A 117 -52.25 22.49 -37.71
N SER A 118 -51.98 21.35 -38.36
CA SER A 118 -51.77 20.06 -37.70
C SER A 118 -50.61 20.07 -36.69
N LYS A 119 -50.73 19.24 -35.65
CA LYS A 119 -49.72 19.06 -34.58
C LYS A 119 -48.29 18.85 -35.14
N GLN A 120 -48.19 18.14 -36.26
CA GLN A 120 -46.94 17.79 -36.94
C GLN A 120 -46.12 18.99 -37.43
N THR A 121 -46.72 20.18 -37.56
CA THR A 121 -46.05 21.37 -38.14
C THR A 121 -45.29 22.21 -37.12
N MET A 122 -45.45 21.92 -35.82
CA MET A 122 -44.74 22.62 -34.74
C MET A 122 -43.74 21.69 -34.02
N GLU A 123 -43.45 20.51 -34.54
CA GLU A 123 -42.58 19.55 -33.85
C GLU A 123 -41.10 19.94 -33.98
N LEU A 124 -40.36 19.77 -32.88
CA LEU A 124 -38.90 19.72 -32.85
C LEU A 124 -38.48 18.30 -32.48
N ILE A 125 -37.87 17.58 -33.43
CA ILE A 125 -37.52 16.18 -33.28
C ILE A 125 -36.01 16.01 -33.49
N ASP A 126 -35.37 15.15 -32.69
CA ASP A 126 -33.95 14.79 -32.82
C ASP A 126 -33.04 16.04 -32.80
N PHE A 127 -33.03 16.69 -31.63
CA PHE A 127 -32.22 17.87 -31.38
C PHE A 127 -31.05 17.52 -30.47
N LYS A 128 -29.83 17.89 -30.84
CA LYS A 128 -28.65 17.57 -30.03
C LYS A 128 -27.69 18.75 -29.93
N ILE A 129 -27.30 19.07 -28.70
CA ILE A 129 -26.12 19.91 -28.43
C ILE A 129 -25.04 19.01 -27.85
N SER A 130 -23.83 19.00 -28.41
CA SER A 130 -22.73 18.19 -27.88
C SER A 130 -21.37 18.82 -28.07
N GLY A 131 -20.35 18.35 -27.36
CA GLY A 131 -18.98 18.85 -27.52
C GLY A 131 -18.34 19.27 -26.21
N GLY A 132 -17.15 19.87 -26.28
CA GLY A 132 -16.44 20.44 -25.13
C GLY A 132 -16.42 21.98 -25.11
N ASP A 133 -16.33 22.63 -26.27
CA ASP A 133 -16.22 24.09 -26.43
C ASP A 133 -17.50 24.70 -27.03
N THR A 134 -18.66 24.14 -26.69
CA THR A 134 -19.94 24.57 -27.28
C THR A 134 -20.65 25.55 -26.36
N ILE A 135 -21.10 26.67 -26.91
CA ILE A 135 -21.98 27.64 -26.25
C ILE A 135 -23.16 27.89 -27.20
N VAL A 136 -24.36 27.58 -26.75
CA VAL A 136 -25.62 27.86 -27.45
C VAL A 136 -26.44 28.82 -26.61
N ILE A 137 -26.80 29.96 -27.19
CA ILE A 137 -27.65 30.98 -26.59
C ILE A 137 -28.85 31.14 -27.51
N ALA A 138 -30.03 30.85 -27.00
CA ALA A 138 -31.27 30.92 -27.76
C ALA A 138 -32.28 31.81 -27.04
N VAL A 139 -32.86 32.74 -27.79
CA VAL A 139 -33.79 33.75 -27.29
C VAL A 139 -35.05 33.69 -28.13
N GLY A 140 -36.18 33.31 -27.52
CA GLY A 140 -37.49 33.34 -28.16
C GLY A 140 -38.12 34.73 -28.11
N ASP A 141 -39.39 34.83 -28.44
CA ASP A 141 -40.19 36.03 -28.27
C ASP A 141 -40.89 36.10 -26.90
N ALA A 142 -40.49 37.08 -26.08
CA ALA A 142 -41.07 37.29 -24.76
C ALA A 142 -42.55 37.72 -24.82
N ALA A 143 -42.96 38.45 -25.86
CA ALA A 143 -44.33 38.98 -25.95
C ALA A 143 -45.36 37.86 -26.14
N THR A 144 -44.94 36.75 -26.75
CA THR A 144 -45.80 35.59 -27.05
C THR A 144 -45.43 34.34 -26.27
N ASN A 145 -44.56 34.46 -25.25
CA ASN A 145 -44.06 33.37 -24.42
C ASN A 145 -43.39 32.24 -25.22
N MET A 146 -42.67 32.58 -26.29
CA MET A 146 -41.96 31.60 -27.09
C MET A 146 -40.63 31.20 -26.44
N PRO A 147 -40.26 29.91 -26.48
CA PRO A 147 -39.07 29.43 -25.78
C PRO A 147 -37.77 29.82 -26.47
N GLY A 148 -36.67 29.84 -25.73
CA GLY A 148 -35.33 29.96 -26.29
C GLY A 148 -35.04 28.79 -27.22
N ILE A 149 -35.06 27.57 -26.69
CA ILE A 149 -35.03 26.33 -27.48
C ILE A 149 -36.36 25.59 -27.28
N GLY A 150 -37.04 25.21 -28.36
CA GLY A 150 -38.22 24.36 -28.26
C GLY A 150 -39.24 24.57 -29.37
N SER A 151 -40.50 24.40 -29.01
CA SER A 151 -41.64 24.48 -29.93
C SER A 151 -42.66 25.49 -29.44
N ALA A 152 -43.24 26.24 -30.38
CA ALA A 152 -44.41 27.08 -30.12
C ALA A 152 -45.65 26.29 -29.66
N GLY A 153 -45.71 24.99 -29.95
CA GLY A 153 -46.75 24.06 -29.45
C GLY A 153 -46.53 23.62 -27.99
N GLY A 154 -45.41 24.02 -27.38
CA GLY A 154 -45.02 23.65 -26.02
C GLY A 154 -44.21 22.34 -25.94
N PRO A 155 -43.82 21.93 -24.72
CA PRO A 155 -42.87 20.83 -24.50
C PRO A 155 -43.32 19.47 -25.08
N SER A 156 -44.63 19.21 -25.18
CA SER A 156 -45.17 17.96 -25.75
C SER A 156 -44.98 17.80 -27.27
N TYR A 157 -44.33 18.78 -27.91
CA TYR A 157 -43.97 18.83 -29.32
C TYR A 157 -42.45 18.72 -29.52
N VAL A 158 -41.69 18.55 -28.44
CA VAL A 158 -40.25 18.35 -28.46
C VAL A 158 -39.97 16.88 -28.14
N THR A 159 -39.26 16.19 -29.04
CA THR A 159 -38.92 14.77 -28.89
C THR A 159 -37.44 14.57 -29.17
N ASP A 160 -36.76 13.73 -28.36
CA ASP A 160 -35.34 13.42 -28.51
C ASP A 160 -34.42 14.67 -28.53
N ALA A 161 -34.74 15.66 -27.69
CA ALA A 161 -33.88 16.82 -27.47
C ALA A 161 -32.89 16.54 -26.34
N VAL A 162 -31.59 16.53 -26.63
CA VAL A 162 -30.55 16.07 -25.70
C VAL A 162 -29.30 16.94 -25.71
N VAL A 163 -28.60 16.96 -24.58
CA VAL A 163 -27.32 17.64 -24.40
C VAL A 163 -26.27 16.62 -23.95
N VAL A 164 -25.11 16.58 -24.62
CA VAL A 164 -24.08 15.56 -24.41
C VAL A 164 -22.69 16.19 -24.37
N PRO A 165 -22.11 16.43 -23.17
CA PRO A 165 -20.73 16.89 -23.05
C PRO A 165 -19.74 15.84 -23.59
N ASP A 166 -18.61 16.30 -24.12
CA ASP A 166 -17.47 15.41 -24.44
C ASP A 166 -16.77 14.94 -23.15
N PHE A 167 -15.98 13.87 -23.26
CA PHE A 167 -15.15 13.40 -22.16
C PHE A 167 -14.21 14.51 -21.65
N GLY A 168 -14.18 14.72 -20.33
CA GLY A 168 -13.44 15.80 -19.69
C GLY A 168 -14.19 17.13 -19.60
N TYR A 169 -15.45 17.17 -20.05
CA TYR A 169 -16.34 18.34 -19.93
C TYR A 169 -17.60 18.01 -19.14
N GLN A 170 -18.26 19.06 -18.65
CA GLN A 170 -19.58 19.01 -18.02
C GLN A 170 -20.49 20.09 -18.59
N GLY A 171 -21.77 19.77 -18.71
CA GLY A 171 -22.79 20.63 -19.29
C GLY A 171 -23.53 21.46 -18.26
N TYR A 172 -23.92 22.65 -18.71
CA TYR A 172 -24.74 23.58 -17.98
C TYR A 172 -25.92 24.02 -18.83
N ILE A 173 -27.11 24.03 -18.25
CA ILE A 173 -28.33 24.50 -18.90
C ILE A 173 -28.95 25.58 -18.03
N GLN A 174 -29.16 26.75 -18.60
CA GLN A 174 -29.86 27.89 -18.01
C GLN A 174 -31.20 28.07 -18.74
N ASP A 175 -32.28 28.27 -18.00
CA ASP A 175 -33.62 28.52 -18.55
C ASP A 175 -34.31 29.69 -17.82
N GLY A 176 -34.67 30.74 -18.56
CA GLY A 176 -35.01 32.04 -17.98
C GLY A 176 -36.15 32.79 -18.64
N THR A 177 -36.77 33.68 -17.87
CA THR A 177 -37.83 34.59 -18.33
C THR A 177 -37.27 35.87 -18.92
N SER A 178 -35.98 36.15 -18.72
CA SER A 178 -35.22 37.20 -19.40
C SER A 178 -33.75 36.79 -19.53
N LEU A 179 -32.93 37.62 -20.17
CA LEU A 179 -31.48 37.41 -20.27
C LEU A 179 -30.75 37.45 -18.91
N THR A 180 -31.36 38.08 -17.90
CA THR A 180 -30.77 38.26 -16.56
C THR A 180 -31.53 37.51 -15.47
N ASN A 181 -32.78 37.13 -15.71
CA ASN A 181 -33.59 36.34 -14.79
C ASN A 181 -33.76 34.92 -15.32
N TYR A 182 -32.81 34.05 -14.96
CA TYR A 182 -32.78 32.64 -15.33
C TYR A 182 -32.43 31.77 -14.13
N SER A 183 -32.74 30.48 -14.18
CA SER A 183 -32.27 29.48 -13.22
C SER A 183 -31.48 28.40 -13.92
N PHE A 184 -30.59 27.72 -13.20
CA PHE A 184 -29.99 26.50 -13.74
C PHE A 184 -31.03 25.37 -13.71
N VAL A 185 -31.08 24.58 -14.77
CA VAL A 185 -31.98 23.42 -14.83
C VAL A 185 -31.48 22.37 -13.83
N GLU A 186 -32.39 21.78 -13.05
CA GLU A 186 -32.11 20.76 -12.04
C GLU A 186 -31.12 19.70 -12.53
N GLY A 187 -30.12 19.36 -11.72
CA GLY A 187 -29.03 18.44 -12.08
C GLY A 187 -27.98 19.06 -13.01
N THR A 188 -27.80 20.38 -12.95
CA THR A 188 -26.67 21.11 -13.57
C THR A 188 -25.64 21.41 -12.48
N PRO A 189 -24.33 21.17 -12.71
CA PRO A 189 -23.73 20.59 -13.92
C PRO A 189 -23.94 19.08 -14.06
N PHE A 190 -23.77 18.56 -15.28
CA PHE A 190 -23.89 17.13 -15.59
C PHE A 190 -22.77 16.65 -16.52
N LYS A 191 -22.31 15.41 -16.35
CA LYS A 191 -21.23 14.81 -17.15
C LYS A 191 -21.72 13.89 -18.28
N GLU A 192 -22.95 13.38 -18.17
CA GLU A 192 -23.51 12.38 -19.10
C GLU A 192 -24.58 12.99 -20.00
N LYS A 193 -25.13 12.18 -20.93
CA LYS A 193 -26.26 12.59 -21.75
C LYS A 193 -27.43 13.03 -20.86
N LYS A 194 -27.97 14.21 -21.13
CA LYS A 194 -29.14 14.76 -20.42
C LYS A 194 -30.22 15.17 -21.40
N GLU A 195 -31.48 14.97 -21.03
CA GLU A 195 -32.62 15.50 -21.79
C GLU A 195 -32.73 17.02 -21.64
N LEU A 196 -33.05 17.71 -22.73
CA LEU A 196 -33.21 19.16 -22.76
C LEU A 196 -34.67 19.55 -22.49
N ASN A 197 -35.02 19.63 -21.21
CA ASN A 197 -36.36 20.01 -20.75
C ASN A 197 -36.41 21.50 -20.40
N VAL A 198 -36.53 22.34 -21.42
CA VAL A 198 -36.60 23.80 -21.31
C VAL A 198 -37.83 24.34 -22.04
N SER A 199 -38.35 25.47 -21.57
CA SER A 199 -39.56 26.05 -22.17
C SER A 199 -39.69 27.57 -22.01
N ARG A 200 -38.71 28.22 -21.39
CA ARG A 200 -38.77 29.66 -21.13
C ARG A 200 -38.09 30.45 -22.24
N PHE A 201 -38.34 31.75 -22.24
CA PHE A 201 -37.87 32.73 -23.22
C PHE A 201 -36.38 32.64 -23.56
N TYR A 202 -35.54 32.42 -22.54
CA TYR A 202 -34.10 32.37 -22.67
C TYR A 202 -33.60 30.98 -22.35
N THR A 203 -32.83 30.39 -23.24
CA THR A 203 -32.10 29.15 -22.98
C THR A 203 -30.63 29.33 -23.31
N LYS A 204 -29.75 28.99 -22.38
CA LYS A 204 -28.31 28.92 -22.64
C LYS A 204 -27.78 27.55 -22.25
N VAL A 205 -27.10 26.90 -23.18
CA VAL A 205 -26.42 25.64 -22.97
C VAL A 205 -24.94 25.86 -23.23
N TYR A 206 -24.08 25.46 -22.29
CA TYR A 206 -22.65 25.50 -22.52
C TYR A 206 -21.93 24.34 -21.84
N PHE A 207 -20.75 24.01 -22.34
CA PHE A 207 -19.85 23.05 -21.74
C PHE A 207 -18.66 23.75 -21.10
N GLY A 208 -18.30 23.32 -19.90
CA GLY A 208 -17.09 23.73 -19.20
C GLY A 208 -16.24 22.52 -18.87
N PRO A 209 -14.98 22.69 -18.47
CA PRO A 209 -14.14 21.57 -18.07
C PRO A 209 -14.76 20.85 -16.88
N PHE A 210 -14.63 19.52 -16.83
CA PHE A 210 -15.17 18.69 -15.78
C PHE A 210 -14.55 19.05 -14.42
N ARG A 211 -15.38 19.03 -13.38
CA ARG A 211 -14.98 19.25 -11.99
C ARG A 211 -15.64 18.22 -11.08
N ASP A 212 -14.86 17.57 -10.20
CA ASP A 212 -15.40 16.58 -9.26
C ASP A 212 -16.39 17.22 -8.27
N ALA A 213 -16.14 18.45 -7.84
CA ALA A 213 -16.99 19.23 -6.95
C ALA A 213 -17.40 20.55 -7.59
N ASN A 214 -18.68 20.91 -7.44
CA ASN A 214 -19.25 22.12 -8.03
C ASN A 214 -20.18 22.82 -7.03
N GLY A 215 -20.20 24.14 -7.07
CA GLY A 215 -21.17 25.00 -6.39
C GLY A 215 -21.83 25.93 -7.40
N ILE A 216 -23.14 26.07 -7.31
CA ILE A 216 -23.93 27.01 -8.11
C ILE A 216 -24.88 27.73 -7.14
N GLU A 217 -24.81 29.06 -7.10
CA GLU A 217 -25.70 29.88 -6.30
C GLU A 217 -26.77 30.50 -7.19
N ASP A 218 -28.03 30.12 -6.99
CA ASP A 218 -29.13 30.59 -7.83
C ASP A 218 -29.42 32.08 -7.65
N SER A 219 -29.10 32.69 -6.51
CA SER A 219 -29.35 34.13 -6.32
C SER A 219 -28.35 35.01 -7.07
N THR A 220 -27.06 34.69 -6.98
CA THR A 220 -25.96 35.45 -7.61
C THR A 220 -25.59 34.92 -9.00
N LYS A 221 -26.11 33.74 -9.39
CA LYS A 221 -25.76 32.97 -10.59
C LYS A 221 -24.28 32.59 -10.68
N GLU A 222 -23.55 32.73 -9.58
CA GLU A 222 -22.15 32.37 -9.51
C GLU A 222 -21.96 30.87 -9.53
N GLN A 223 -20.82 30.45 -10.07
CA GLN A 223 -20.40 29.07 -10.11
C GLN A 223 -18.97 28.96 -9.60
N ILE A 224 -18.67 27.84 -8.96
CA ILE A 224 -17.32 27.42 -8.63
C ILE A 224 -17.20 25.93 -8.86
N GLY A 225 -16.04 25.47 -9.31
CA GLY A 225 -15.76 24.06 -9.50
C GLY A 225 -14.29 23.75 -9.29
N ALA A 226 -14.04 22.59 -8.67
CA ALA A 226 -12.72 22.12 -8.30
C ALA A 226 -12.65 20.58 -8.42
N ASN A 227 -11.45 20.07 -8.64
CA ASN A 227 -11.13 18.66 -8.73
C ASN A 227 -10.56 18.17 -7.39
N HIS A 228 -10.88 16.92 -7.08
CA HIS A 228 -10.19 16.19 -6.02
C HIS A 228 -8.69 16.10 -6.32
N VAL A 229 -7.89 16.03 -5.26
CA VAL A 229 -6.44 15.89 -5.35
C VAL A 229 -6.07 14.51 -4.82
N ILE A 230 -5.20 13.80 -5.53
CA ILE A 230 -4.69 12.48 -5.12
C ILE A 230 -3.20 12.65 -4.86
N SER A 231 -2.73 12.25 -3.68
CA SER A 231 -1.33 12.37 -3.33
C SER A 231 -0.89 11.21 -2.46
N GLN A 232 0.36 10.79 -2.64
CA GLN A 232 1.04 10.01 -1.63
C GLN A 232 1.16 10.81 -0.32
N THR A 233 1.06 10.09 0.79
CA THR A 233 1.44 10.56 2.12
C THR A 233 2.96 10.64 2.29
N GLY A 234 3.40 11.27 3.37
CA GLY A 234 4.79 11.66 3.56
C GLY A 234 5.14 12.90 2.76
N GLY A 235 6.41 13.32 2.86
CA GLY A 235 6.94 14.48 2.15
C GLY A 235 6.54 15.82 2.75
N GLU A 236 6.61 16.85 1.92
CA GLU A 236 6.36 18.25 2.29
C GLU A 236 4.86 18.54 2.42
N ALA A 237 4.51 19.50 3.28
CA ALA A 237 3.14 19.99 3.38
C ALA A 237 2.73 20.76 2.11
N PHE A 238 1.44 20.76 1.79
CA PHE A 238 0.89 21.59 0.73
C PHE A 238 0.79 23.05 1.14
N THR A 239 1.05 23.98 0.21
CA THR A 239 0.61 25.38 0.35
C THR A 239 -0.82 25.58 -0.14
N GLU A 240 -1.43 26.71 0.22
CA GLU A 240 -2.77 27.08 -0.24
C GLU A 240 -2.82 27.21 -1.77
N GLU A 241 -1.87 27.95 -2.34
CA GLU A 241 -1.75 28.19 -3.78
C GLU A 241 -1.53 26.89 -4.54
N GLN A 242 -0.75 25.97 -3.94
CA GLN A 242 -0.47 24.68 -4.53
C GLN A 242 -1.74 23.82 -4.60
N LEU A 243 -2.47 23.66 -3.50
CA LEU A 243 -3.71 22.87 -3.51
C LEU A 243 -4.78 23.49 -4.42
N LYS A 244 -4.90 24.81 -4.44
CA LYS A 244 -5.82 25.51 -5.34
C LYS A 244 -5.50 25.23 -6.82
N GLY A 245 -4.22 25.23 -7.18
CA GLY A 245 -3.81 24.95 -8.55
C GLY A 245 -3.95 23.47 -8.92
N LEU A 246 -3.55 22.55 -8.02
CA LEU A 246 -3.73 21.11 -8.21
C LEU A 246 -5.20 20.71 -8.33
N ALA A 247 -6.08 21.36 -7.55
CA ALA A 247 -7.52 21.19 -7.63
C ALA A 247 -8.15 21.89 -8.84
N MET A 248 -7.37 22.62 -9.65
CA MET A 248 -7.83 23.31 -10.86
C MET A 248 -9.07 24.19 -10.59
N VAL A 249 -9.05 24.93 -9.49
CA VAL A 249 -10.20 25.71 -9.04
C VAL A 249 -10.53 26.78 -10.07
N THR A 250 -11.78 26.80 -10.52
CA THR A 250 -12.31 27.78 -11.48
C THR A 250 -13.69 28.21 -11.06
N GLY A 251 -14.08 29.44 -11.40
CA GLY A 251 -15.43 29.94 -11.15
C GLY A 251 -15.92 30.86 -12.25
N LYS A 252 -17.24 31.03 -12.31
CA LYS A 252 -17.90 31.95 -13.24
C LYS A 252 -18.78 32.94 -12.49
N GLN A 253 -18.71 34.19 -12.91
CA GLN A 253 -19.56 35.29 -12.44
C GLN A 253 -20.97 35.19 -13.06
N GLU A 254 -21.89 36.05 -12.60
CA GLU A 254 -23.29 36.11 -13.05
C GLU A 254 -23.44 36.20 -14.58
N ASN A 255 -22.56 36.96 -15.22
CA ASN A 255 -22.54 37.19 -16.68
C ASN A 255 -21.87 36.03 -17.46
N GLY A 256 -21.35 35.01 -16.76
CA GLY A 256 -20.64 33.86 -17.32
C GLY A 256 -19.15 34.08 -17.62
N SER A 257 -18.58 35.25 -17.33
CA SER A 257 -17.13 35.47 -17.38
C SER A 257 -16.43 34.76 -16.22
N ASP A 258 -15.17 34.38 -16.44
CA ASP A 258 -14.39 33.71 -15.41
C ASP A 258 -14.07 34.67 -14.26
N PHE A 259 -13.97 34.13 -13.04
CA PHE A 259 -13.36 34.85 -11.92
C PHE A 259 -11.84 34.98 -12.13
N PRO A 260 -11.23 36.11 -11.75
CA PRO A 260 -9.79 36.18 -11.56
C PRO A 260 -9.33 35.07 -10.60
N TYR A 261 -8.20 34.45 -10.90
CA TYR A 261 -7.72 33.31 -10.10
C TYR A 261 -7.60 33.69 -8.63
N ASP A 262 -7.01 34.84 -8.31
CA ASP A 262 -6.76 35.31 -6.93
C ASP A 262 -8.04 35.60 -6.12
N ASP A 263 -9.19 35.76 -6.78
CA ASP A 263 -10.46 36.03 -6.10
C ASP A 263 -11.09 34.76 -5.49
N LEU A 264 -10.64 33.57 -5.93
CA LEU A 264 -11.10 32.29 -5.40
C LEU A 264 -10.24 31.91 -4.19
N THR A 265 -10.83 31.80 -3.01
CA THR A 265 -10.06 31.66 -1.75
C THR A 265 -10.39 30.38 -1.01
N TYR A 266 -9.51 29.96 -0.09
CA TYR A 266 -9.82 28.92 0.88
C TYR A 266 -10.79 29.44 1.94
N VAL A 267 -11.76 28.61 2.31
CA VAL A 267 -12.71 28.94 3.40
C VAL A 267 -12.12 28.61 4.75
N ASP A 268 -11.54 27.40 4.87
CA ASP A 268 -11.24 26.79 6.16
C ASP A 268 -9.75 26.42 6.24
N LYS A 269 -9.00 27.21 7.01
CA LYS A 269 -7.57 26.96 7.25
C LYS A 269 -7.34 25.70 8.10
N GLU A 270 -8.31 25.31 8.93
CA GLU A 270 -8.20 24.09 9.74
C GLU A 270 -8.22 22.84 8.85
N GLN A 271 -8.95 22.89 7.72
CA GLN A 271 -8.92 21.82 6.71
C GLN A 271 -7.53 21.64 6.09
N LEU A 272 -6.85 22.74 5.76
CA LEU A 272 -5.48 22.71 5.25
C LEU A 272 -4.49 22.18 6.30
N GLU A 273 -4.64 22.62 7.55
CA GLU A 273 -3.81 22.13 8.66
C GLU A 273 -4.04 20.62 8.91
N ALA A 274 -5.29 20.15 8.83
CA ALA A 274 -5.64 18.75 9.02
C ALA A 274 -5.01 17.85 7.95
N VAL A 275 -5.15 18.21 6.66
CA VAL A 275 -4.54 17.44 5.56
C VAL A 275 -3.01 17.46 5.65
N ASN A 276 -2.40 18.60 5.96
CA ASN A 276 -0.94 18.71 6.07
C ASN A 276 -0.38 17.95 7.26
N LYS A 277 -1.08 17.96 8.40
CA LYS A 277 -0.72 17.16 9.57
C LYS A 277 -0.80 15.66 9.27
N ALA A 278 -1.80 15.22 8.52
CA ALA A 278 -1.92 13.82 8.12
C ALA A 278 -0.83 13.43 7.10
N LYS A 279 -0.62 14.26 6.07
CA LYS A 279 0.40 14.03 5.04
C LYS A 279 1.79 13.90 5.65
N THR A 280 2.22 14.87 6.44
CA THR A 280 3.56 14.87 7.07
C THR A 280 3.74 13.73 8.07
N ALA A 281 2.66 13.23 8.68
CA ALA A 281 2.67 12.08 9.57
C ALA A 281 2.61 10.71 8.83
N GLY A 282 2.56 10.70 7.50
CA GLY A 282 2.42 9.45 6.73
C GLY A 282 1.07 8.77 6.90
N LYS A 283 0.00 9.53 7.20
CA LYS A 283 -1.33 8.96 7.47
C LYS A 283 -2.24 9.10 6.25
N THR A 284 -2.77 7.97 5.80
CA THR A 284 -3.76 7.91 4.72
C THR A 284 -5.12 8.44 5.19
N GLY A 285 -5.96 8.80 4.22
CA GLY A 285 -7.32 9.22 4.49
C GLY A 285 -7.89 10.18 3.47
N GLU A 286 -9.11 10.62 3.75
CA GLU A 286 -9.89 11.54 2.93
C GLU A 286 -10.06 12.85 3.69
N PHE A 287 -9.55 13.94 3.14
CA PHE A 287 -9.53 15.24 3.81
C PHE A 287 -10.33 16.26 2.99
N PRO A 288 -11.47 16.75 3.51
CA PRO A 288 -12.26 17.75 2.80
C PRO A 288 -11.52 19.08 2.78
N VAL A 289 -11.62 19.77 1.64
CA VAL A 289 -11.02 21.09 1.40
C VAL A 289 -12.04 21.95 0.66
N THR A 290 -12.30 23.15 1.18
CA THR A 290 -13.37 24.03 0.69
C THR A 290 -12.81 25.31 0.07
N PHE A 291 -13.19 25.56 -1.18
CA PHE A 291 -12.93 26.81 -1.89
C PHE A 291 -14.20 27.65 -2.00
N THR A 292 -14.05 28.98 -2.02
CA THR A 292 -15.17 29.92 -2.14
C THR A 292 -14.91 31.01 -3.17
N THR A 293 -16.00 31.47 -3.80
CA THR A 293 -16.05 32.74 -4.51
C THR A 293 -16.14 33.92 -3.54
N PRO A 294 -15.88 35.17 -4.00
CA PRO A 294 -16.08 36.37 -3.19
C PRO A 294 -17.52 36.54 -2.64
N SER A 295 -18.53 36.01 -3.32
CA SER A 295 -19.92 36.07 -2.85
C SER A 295 -20.30 34.95 -1.87
N GLY A 296 -19.39 34.01 -1.58
CA GLY A 296 -19.64 32.89 -0.67
C GLY A 296 -20.13 31.59 -1.32
N THR A 297 -20.10 31.48 -2.66
CA THR A 297 -20.44 30.21 -3.34
C THR A 297 -19.30 29.22 -3.15
N THR A 298 -19.56 28.02 -2.64
CA THR A 298 -18.51 27.07 -2.24
C THR A 298 -18.45 25.79 -3.08
N ALA A 299 -17.25 25.23 -3.26
CA ALA A 299 -17.04 23.84 -3.70
C ALA A 299 -16.12 23.13 -2.72
N THR A 300 -16.54 21.95 -2.22
CA THR A 300 -15.74 21.10 -1.32
C THR A 300 -15.20 19.90 -2.07
N ILE A 301 -13.88 19.79 -2.16
CA ILE A 301 -13.18 18.64 -2.72
C ILE A 301 -12.65 17.72 -1.62
N THR A 302 -12.28 16.50 -1.99
CA THR A 302 -11.50 15.61 -1.15
C THR A 302 -10.05 15.60 -1.62
N VAL A 303 -9.12 15.76 -0.67
CA VAL A 303 -7.71 15.39 -0.85
C VAL A 303 -7.56 13.94 -0.37
N PHE A 304 -7.30 13.04 -1.31
CA PHE A 304 -7.03 11.63 -1.05
C PHE A 304 -5.54 11.46 -0.75
N LEU A 305 -5.23 11.21 0.51
CA LEU A 305 -3.89 10.85 0.94
C LEU A 305 -3.76 9.32 0.96
N LYS A 306 -2.79 8.80 0.20
CA LYS A 306 -2.60 7.37 -0.06
C LYS A 306 -1.20 6.89 0.33
N ASP A 307 -1.02 5.60 0.61
CA ASP A 307 0.28 5.08 1.07
C ASP A 307 1.38 5.21 0.02
N LYS A 308 1.07 4.87 -1.24
CA LYS A 308 2.05 4.77 -2.33
C LYS A 308 1.51 5.42 -3.60
N GLY A 309 2.39 6.09 -4.35
CA GLY A 309 2.07 6.59 -5.68
C GLY A 309 2.74 7.91 -6.01
N THR A 310 2.00 8.76 -6.72
CA THR A 310 2.46 10.10 -7.09
C THR A 310 2.30 11.04 -5.89
N ASP A 311 3.37 11.73 -5.48
CA ASP A 311 3.25 12.82 -4.53
C ASP A 311 2.84 14.11 -5.28
N ALA A 312 1.62 14.59 -5.05
CA ALA A 312 1.14 15.80 -5.68
C ALA A 312 1.83 17.06 -5.16
N ALA A 313 2.48 17.00 -3.99
CA ALA A 313 3.24 18.13 -3.46
C ALA A 313 4.52 18.40 -4.27
N GLU A 314 4.97 17.45 -5.09
CA GLU A 314 6.09 17.63 -6.00
C GLU A 314 5.66 18.18 -7.38
N ILE A 315 4.35 18.26 -7.64
CA ILE A 315 3.81 18.75 -8.91
C ILE A 315 3.68 20.27 -8.86
N HIS A 316 4.23 20.93 -9.88
CA HIS A 316 4.03 22.35 -10.11
C HIS A 316 2.62 22.61 -10.64
N PRO A 317 1.81 23.50 -10.02
CA PRO A 317 0.41 23.66 -10.41
C PRO A 317 0.17 24.20 -11.83
N GLU A 318 1.17 24.84 -12.44
CA GLU A 318 1.12 25.29 -13.84
C GLU A 318 1.49 24.18 -14.84
N GLN A 319 2.03 23.06 -14.36
CA GLN A 319 2.51 21.92 -15.15
C GLN A 319 1.91 20.64 -14.57
N MET A 320 0.58 20.53 -14.67
CA MET A 320 -0.15 19.36 -14.19
C MET A 320 0.36 18.08 -14.85
N GLU A 321 0.61 17.07 -14.03
CA GLU A 321 0.95 15.72 -14.47
C GLU A 321 -0.15 14.74 -14.08
N PRO A 322 -0.30 13.61 -14.78
CA PRO A 322 -1.16 12.53 -14.34
C PRO A 322 -0.72 11.99 -12.98
N THR A 323 -1.68 11.70 -12.10
CA THR A 323 -1.44 11.16 -10.75
C THR A 323 -2.06 9.78 -10.62
N ILE A 324 -1.41 8.88 -9.88
CA ILE A 324 -1.99 7.62 -9.42
C ILE A 324 -1.49 7.35 -8.00
N ALA A 325 -2.37 6.88 -7.13
CA ALA A 325 -1.98 6.42 -5.80
C ALA A 325 -2.95 5.35 -5.27
N ALA A 326 -2.46 4.51 -4.37
CA ALA A 326 -3.17 3.40 -3.77
C ALA A 326 -2.65 3.15 -2.34
N ASP A 327 -3.43 2.43 -1.55
CA ASP A 327 -3.13 2.06 -0.17
C ASP A 327 -2.54 0.65 -0.09
N ASP A 328 -1.64 0.46 0.88
CA ASP A 328 -1.20 -0.87 1.30
C ASP A 328 -2.41 -1.61 1.90
N HIS A 329 -2.44 -2.94 1.76
CA HIS A 329 -3.58 -3.74 2.19
C HIS A 329 -3.14 -4.93 3.03
N VAL A 330 -3.80 -5.15 4.17
CA VAL A 330 -3.57 -6.32 5.03
C VAL A 330 -4.88 -7.10 5.15
N THR A 331 -4.82 -8.39 4.87
CA THR A 331 -5.99 -9.27 4.89
C THR A 331 -5.60 -10.73 5.08
N ASP A 332 -6.60 -11.59 5.18
CA ASP A 332 -6.42 -13.01 5.39
C ASP A 332 -6.09 -13.74 4.09
N SER A 333 -5.26 -14.78 4.21
CA SER A 333 -5.17 -15.82 3.20
C SER A 333 -6.42 -16.73 3.24
N GLY A 334 -6.55 -17.59 2.23
CA GLY A 334 -7.68 -18.48 2.00
C GLY A 334 -8.77 -17.86 1.11
N GLY A 335 -9.74 -18.70 0.74
CA GLY A 335 -10.86 -18.33 -0.14
C GLY A 335 -10.49 -18.29 -1.63
N ASP A 336 -11.37 -17.68 -2.42
CA ASP A 336 -11.22 -17.58 -3.86
C ASP A 336 -10.11 -16.60 -4.27
N ALA A 337 -9.59 -16.79 -5.49
CA ALA A 337 -8.67 -15.85 -6.11
C ALA A 337 -9.36 -14.50 -6.37
N TRP A 338 -8.63 -13.41 -6.18
CA TRP A 338 -9.11 -12.07 -6.49
C TRP A 338 -9.07 -11.76 -7.98
N THR A 339 -10.09 -11.03 -8.43
CA THR A 339 -10.13 -10.36 -9.73
C THR A 339 -9.42 -9.01 -9.68
N ASP A 340 -9.19 -8.40 -10.85
CA ASP A 340 -8.68 -7.03 -10.94
C ASP A 340 -9.54 -6.03 -10.16
N GLU A 341 -10.87 -6.17 -10.26
CA GLU A 341 -11.82 -5.28 -9.56
C GLU A 341 -11.73 -5.43 -8.04
N ASP A 342 -11.47 -6.65 -7.54
CA ASP A 342 -11.34 -6.88 -6.10
C ASP A 342 -10.11 -6.15 -5.56
N VAL A 343 -8.95 -6.34 -6.18
CA VAL A 343 -7.71 -5.69 -5.70
C VAL A 343 -7.71 -4.17 -5.90
N GLN A 344 -8.37 -3.67 -6.94
CA GLN A 344 -8.58 -2.24 -7.13
C GLN A 344 -9.39 -1.62 -5.97
N LYS A 345 -10.41 -2.33 -5.46
CA LYS A 345 -11.22 -1.88 -4.32
C LYS A 345 -10.47 -2.03 -3.00
N LEU A 346 -9.79 -3.17 -2.79
CA LEU A 346 -9.06 -3.46 -1.56
C LEU A 346 -7.92 -2.46 -1.31
N CYS A 347 -7.22 -2.05 -2.38
CA CYS A 347 -6.12 -1.08 -2.29
C CYS A 347 -6.58 0.37 -2.53
N ASP A 348 -7.90 0.61 -2.66
CA ASP A 348 -8.52 1.89 -3.03
C ASP A 348 -7.71 2.72 -4.04
N VAL A 349 -7.36 2.10 -5.17
CA VAL A 349 -6.55 2.75 -6.20
C VAL A 349 -7.32 3.87 -6.88
N LYS A 350 -6.70 5.04 -6.98
CA LYS A 350 -7.26 6.23 -7.64
C LYS A 350 -6.25 6.82 -8.60
N GLY A 351 -6.73 7.42 -9.69
CA GLY A 351 -5.87 8.12 -10.63
C GLY A 351 -6.59 9.18 -11.45
N LYS A 352 -5.80 10.14 -11.94
CA LYS A 352 -6.24 11.29 -12.75
C LYS A 352 -5.30 11.53 -13.92
N ASN A 353 -5.84 12.07 -15.02
CA ASN A 353 -5.03 12.55 -16.14
C ASN A 353 -4.47 13.96 -15.89
N GLU A 354 -3.68 14.49 -16.83
CA GLU A 354 -3.08 15.83 -16.76
C GLU A 354 -4.12 16.98 -16.78
N GLN A 355 -5.37 16.70 -17.20
CA GLN A 355 -6.48 17.65 -17.13
C GLN A 355 -7.28 17.55 -15.81
N GLY A 356 -6.81 16.77 -14.84
CA GLY A 356 -7.46 16.56 -13.54
C GLY A 356 -8.71 15.67 -13.58
N VAL A 357 -9.01 15.05 -14.72
CA VAL A 357 -10.15 14.15 -14.91
C VAL A 357 -9.83 12.80 -14.26
N THR A 358 -10.73 12.36 -13.40
CA THR A 358 -10.64 11.08 -12.68
C THR A 358 -10.81 9.91 -13.65
N TYR A 359 -9.86 8.96 -13.64
CA TYR A 359 -10.00 7.72 -14.37
C TYR A 359 -11.06 6.82 -13.72
N ASP A 360 -11.82 6.11 -14.55
CA ASP A 360 -12.63 4.98 -14.10
C ASP A 360 -11.71 3.93 -13.46
N GLN A 361 -12.11 3.39 -12.31
CA GLN A 361 -11.31 2.45 -11.51
C GLN A 361 -10.87 1.23 -12.34
N LYS A 362 -11.72 0.74 -13.24
CA LYS A 362 -11.39 -0.39 -14.13
C LYS A 362 -10.21 -0.14 -15.06
N ASN A 363 -9.88 1.14 -15.30
CA ASN A 363 -8.76 1.55 -16.14
C ASN A 363 -7.43 1.64 -15.36
N LEU A 364 -7.44 1.40 -14.05
CA LEU A 364 -6.25 1.38 -13.19
C LEU A 364 -5.82 -0.08 -13.00
N THR A 365 -5.11 -0.62 -13.98
CA THR A 365 -4.90 -2.07 -14.12
C THR A 365 -3.80 -2.58 -13.19
N PRO A 366 -4.04 -3.61 -12.36
CA PRO A 366 -2.98 -4.28 -11.61
C PRO A 366 -2.04 -5.05 -12.54
N ASP A 367 -0.81 -5.27 -12.08
CA ASP A 367 0.14 -6.16 -12.74
C ASP A 367 -0.32 -7.63 -12.60
N ALA A 368 -0.57 -8.27 -13.74
CA ALA A 368 -1.18 -9.60 -13.78
C ALA A 368 -0.27 -10.70 -13.20
N ASP A 369 1.05 -10.59 -13.37
CA ASP A 369 2.00 -11.57 -12.87
C ASP A 369 2.11 -11.47 -11.34
N GLN A 370 2.16 -10.24 -10.81
CA GLN A 370 2.14 -9.99 -9.36
C GLN A 370 0.83 -10.49 -8.73
N LEU A 371 -0.32 -10.19 -9.35
CA LEU A 371 -1.62 -10.65 -8.87
C LEU A 371 -1.73 -12.18 -8.91
N ALA A 372 -1.20 -12.85 -9.94
CA ALA A 372 -1.18 -14.30 -10.02
C ALA A 372 -0.39 -14.94 -8.86
N VAL A 373 0.77 -14.38 -8.51
CA VAL A 373 1.57 -14.84 -7.36
C VAL A 373 0.81 -14.65 -6.04
N ILE A 374 0.17 -13.49 -5.86
CA ILE A 374 -0.65 -13.22 -4.66
C ILE A 374 -1.80 -14.22 -4.57
N ASN A 375 -2.51 -14.48 -5.68
CA ASN A 375 -3.63 -15.41 -5.73
C ASN A 375 -3.20 -16.86 -5.48
N GLU A 376 -2.02 -17.29 -5.94
CA GLU A 376 -1.46 -18.60 -5.62
C GLU A 376 -1.28 -18.76 -4.09
N LYS A 377 -0.72 -17.76 -3.42
CA LYS A 377 -0.52 -17.80 -1.95
C LYS A 377 -1.83 -17.68 -1.19
N LYS A 378 -2.72 -16.78 -1.62
CA LYS A 378 -4.05 -16.60 -1.05
C LYS A 378 -4.83 -17.91 -1.07
N THR A 379 -5.02 -18.51 -2.23
CA THR A 379 -5.82 -19.75 -2.37
C THR A 379 -5.20 -20.94 -1.62
N ALA A 380 -3.87 -20.96 -1.50
CA ALA A 380 -3.15 -21.95 -0.70
C ALA A 380 -3.21 -21.70 0.83
N SER A 381 -3.89 -20.64 1.29
CA SER A 381 -3.92 -20.20 2.69
C SER A 381 -2.52 -19.88 3.27
N ILE A 382 -1.59 -19.45 2.42
CA ILE A 382 -0.22 -19.09 2.78
C ILE A 382 -0.14 -17.57 2.99
N GLY A 383 0.39 -17.17 4.14
CA GLY A 383 0.66 -15.78 4.48
C GLY A 383 1.92 -15.26 3.79
N GLY A 384 2.05 -13.94 3.68
CA GLY A 384 3.22 -13.32 3.09
C GLY A 384 2.99 -11.84 2.81
N LYS A 385 4.02 -11.20 2.28
CA LYS A 385 3.97 -9.79 1.88
C LYS A 385 4.46 -9.66 0.45
N PHE A 386 3.64 -9.02 -0.38
CA PHE A 386 3.79 -9.01 -1.82
C PHE A 386 3.64 -7.60 -2.36
N ASP A 387 4.42 -7.25 -3.37
CA ASP A 387 4.24 -6.00 -4.10
C ASP A 387 3.14 -6.19 -5.17
N LEU A 388 2.22 -5.22 -5.26
CA LEU A 388 1.23 -5.13 -6.32
C LEU A 388 1.28 -3.75 -6.97
N THR A 389 1.49 -3.71 -8.28
CA THR A 389 1.65 -2.48 -9.04
C THR A 389 0.42 -2.20 -9.87
N PHE A 390 -0.19 -1.03 -9.68
CA PHE A 390 -1.26 -0.53 -10.54
C PHE A 390 -0.67 0.43 -11.58
N THR A 391 -1.18 0.35 -12.81
CA THR A 391 -0.80 1.25 -13.92
C THR A 391 -2.02 2.01 -14.43
N SER A 392 -1.88 3.32 -14.55
CA SER A 392 -2.90 4.19 -15.15
C SER A 392 -2.81 4.23 -16.68
N PRO A 393 -3.85 4.70 -17.40
CA PRO A 393 -3.81 4.84 -18.86
C PRO A 393 -2.68 5.74 -19.39
N SER A 394 -2.17 6.67 -18.58
CA SER A 394 -1.02 7.52 -18.93
C SER A 394 0.34 6.84 -18.70
N GLY A 395 0.36 5.63 -18.13
CA GLY A 395 1.57 4.87 -17.81
C GLY A 395 2.18 5.18 -16.44
N LYS A 396 1.61 6.10 -15.65
CA LYS A 396 2.02 6.29 -14.24
C LYS A 396 1.67 5.06 -13.42
N LYS A 397 2.51 4.75 -12.42
CA LYS A 397 2.40 3.54 -11.59
C LYS A 397 2.33 3.86 -10.09
N ALA A 398 1.62 3.03 -9.34
CA ALA A 398 1.67 2.98 -7.88
C ALA A 398 1.90 1.53 -7.45
N THR A 399 2.94 1.28 -6.66
CA THR A 399 3.27 -0.07 -6.14
C THR A 399 2.99 -0.10 -4.64
N VAL A 400 2.00 -0.90 -4.25
CA VAL A 400 1.55 -1.08 -2.87
C VAL A 400 1.99 -2.45 -2.32
N GLN A 401 1.94 -2.59 -1.00
CA GLN A 401 2.21 -3.83 -0.30
C GLN A 401 0.91 -4.52 0.10
N VAL A 402 0.69 -5.71 -0.41
CA VAL A 402 -0.41 -6.61 -0.03
C VAL A 402 0.14 -7.66 0.94
N THR A 403 -0.39 -7.68 2.16
CA THR A 403 0.01 -8.61 3.21
C THR A 403 -1.12 -9.60 3.48
N LEU A 404 -0.83 -10.89 3.29
CA LEU A 404 -1.71 -12.01 3.62
C LEU A 404 -1.34 -12.58 4.98
N LYS A 405 -2.33 -12.81 5.85
CA LYS A 405 -2.16 -13.49 7.15
C LYS A 405 -2.72 -14.92 7.08
N ALA A 406 -1.90 -15.89 7.49
CA ALA A 406 -2.26 -17.30 7.60
C ALA A 406 -2.75 -17.66 9.00
N TYR A 407 -3.65 -18.64 9.05
CA TYR A 407 -4.28 -19.15 10.27
C TYR A 407 -4.12 -20.66 10.35
N ASP A 408 -4.00 -21.18 11.56
CA ASP A 408 -3.90 -22.63 11.80
C ASP A 408 -5.28 -23.26 11.86
N GLU A 409 -6.24 -22.54 12.42
CA GLU A 409 -7.61 -23.00 12.63
C GLU A 409 -8.60 -22.02 12.01
N THR A 410 -9.64 -22.55 11.39
CA THR A 410 -10.76 -21.80 10.82
C THR A 410 -12.03 -22.61 11.00
N THR A 411 -13.10 -21.96 11.45
CA THR A 411 -14.42 -22.58 11.55
C THR A 411 -15.46 -21.63 10.98
N GLU A 412 -16.35 -22.17 10.15
CA GLU A 412 -17.51 -21.49 9.60
C GLU A 412 -18.77 -22.24 10.05
N GLU A 413 -19.56 -21.63 10.91
CA GLU A 413 -20.78 -22.23 11.47
C GLU A 413 -21.85 -21.16 11.67
N ASN A 414 -23.10 -21.47 11.31
CA ASN A 414 -24.24 -20.55 11.43
C ASN A 414 -24.04 -19.21 10.70
N GLY A 415 -23.21 -19.19 9.65
CA GLY A 415 -22.84 -17.98 8.90
C GLY A 415 -21.73 -17.15 9.56
N GLU A 416 -21.30 -17.49 10.77
CA GLU A 416 -20.15 -16.84 11.41
C GLU A 416 -18.85 -17.55 11.02
N ILE A 417 -17.78 -16.78 10.85
CA ILE A 417 -16.44 -17.29 10.59
C ILE A 417 -15.52 -16.86 11.74
N ILE A 418 -14.73 -17.77 12.29
CA ILE A 418 -13.68 -17.47 13.26
C ILE A 418 -12.39 -18.16 12.86
N LYS A 419 -11.27 -17.43 12.97
CA LYS A 419 -9.92 -17.92 12.60
C LYS A 419 -8.91 -17.59 13.68
N GLY A 420 -7.92 -18.45 13.88
CA GLY A 420 -6.88 -18.27 14.89
C GLY A 420 -5.60 -19.02 14.59
N ARG A 421 -4.53 -18.60 15.27
CA ARG A 421 -3.19 -19.18 15.17
C ARG A 421 -2.78 -19.78 16.50
N ASN A 422 -2.02 -20.86 16.43
CA ASN A 422 -1.34 -21.43 17.58
C ASN A 422 -0.30 -20.46 18.15
N ILE A 423 -0.15 -20.48 19.46
CA ILE A 423 0.77 -19.60 20.21
C ILE A 423 2.01 -20.40 20.56
N ILE A 424 3.21 -19.86 20.32
CA ILE A 424 4.48 -20.45 20.74
C ILE A 424 5.10 -19.53 21.79
N SER A 425 5.38 -20.03 23.00
CA SER A 425 5.92 -19.19 24.06
C SER A 425 6.90 -19.93 24.95
N GLN A 426 7.94 -19.23 25.42
CA GLN A 426 8.84 -19.75 26.44
C GLN A 426 8.12 -19.92 27.78
N THR A 427 8.48 -20.91 28.60
CA THR A 427 8.02 -21.04 29.98
C THR A 427 8.80 -20.12 30.96
N GLY A 428 8.37 -20.00 32.21
CA GLY A 428 9.16 -19.33 33.26
C GLY A 428 8.97 -17.81 33.38
N GLY A 429 7.78 -17.30 33.04
CA GLY A 429 7.44 -15.87 33.12
C GLY A 429 6.08 -15.62 33.78
N ALA A 430 5.53 -14.42 33.58
CA ALA A 430 4.19 -14.07 34.03
C ALA A 430 3.12 -14.94 33.34
N ALA A 431 1.98 -15.09 34.03
CA ALA A 431 0.77 -15.65 33.43
C ALA A 431 0.28 -14.75 32.29
N PHE A 432 -0.34 -15.33 31.27
CA PHE A 432 -0.99 -14.59 30.20
C PHE A 432 -2.28 -13.94 30.71
N THR A 433 -2.55 -12.73 30.23
CA THR A 433 -3.90 -12.15 30.30
C THR A 433 -4.77 -12.67 29.16
N ASP A 434 -6.09 -12.53 29.30
CA ASP A 434 -7.04 -12.90 28.25
C ASP A 434 -6.77 -12.10 26.96
N GLU A 435 -6.40 -10.83 27.09
CA GLU A 435 -6.05 -9.94 25.98
C GLU A 435 -4.82 -10.45 25.24
N GLN A 436 -3.77 -10.85 25.97
CA GLN A 436 -2.55 -11.42 25.38
C GLN A 436 -2.83 -12.72 24.63
N LEU A 437 -3.67 -13.61 25.17
CA LEU A 437 -4.04 -14.86 24.48
C LEU A 437 -4.81 -14.59 23.18
N LYS A 438 -5.71 -13.60 23.17
CA LYS A 438 -6.43 -13.18 21.95
C LYS A 438 -5.49 -12.47 20.96
N GLU A 439 -4.57 -11.66 21.43
CA GLU A 439 -3.62 -10.94 20.58
C GLU A 439 -2.61 -11.91 19.92
N PHE A 440 -1.98 -12.78 20.70
CA PHE A 440 -0.97 -13.72 20.19
C PHE A 440 -1.57 -14.79 19.29
N SER A 441 -2.81 -15.21 19.55
CA SER A 441 -3.54 -16.08 18.61
C SER A 441 -3.88 -15.36 17.30
N GLY A 442 -3.81 -14.03 17.26
CA GLY A 442 -4.25 -13.22 16.13
C GLY A 442 -5.71 -13.45 15.77
N VAL A 443 -6.54 -13.86 16.74
CA VAL A 443 -7.91 -14.29 16.46
C VAL A 443 -8.72 -13.15 15.84
N VAL A 444 -9.47 -13.50 14.79
CA VAL A 444 -10.38 -12.64 14.03
C VAL A 444 -11.68 -13.40 13.78
N ALA A 445 -12.80 -12.68 13.70
CA ALA A 445 -14.08 -13.29 13.40
C ALA A 445 -15.02 -12.33 12.67
N TRP A 446 -15.99 -12.90 11.97
CA TRP A 446 -17.07 -12.22 11.27
C TRP A 446 -18.42 -12.85 11.65
N ASP A 447 -19.45 -12.02 11.75
CA ASP A 447 -20.81 -12.47 12.01
C ASP A 447 -21.51 -13.01 10.74
N ASP A 448 -22.77 -13.42 10.88
CA ASP A 448 -23.63 -13.95 9.82
C ASP A 448 -24.00 -12.93 8.73
N THR A 449 -23.60 -11.67 8.90
CA THR A 449 -23.73 -10.59 7.89
C THR A 449 -22.40 -10.24 7.23
N ALA A 450 -21.34 -11.00 7.54
CA ALA A 450 -19.95 -10.72 7.17
C ALA A 450 -19.38 -9.43 7.78
N ALA A 451 -19.98 -8.92 8.85
CA ALA A 451 -19.42 -7.78 9.60
C ALA A 451 -18.34 -8.29 10.58
N PRO A 452 -17.19 -7.58 10.71
CA PRO A 452 -16.13 -8.01 11.61
C PRO A 452 -16.56 -7.88 13.08
N ILE A 453 -16.28 -8.93 13.88
CA ILE A 453 -16.49 -8.95 15.32
C ILE A 453 -15.22 -8.41 15.99
N VAL A 454 -15.37 -7.42 16.88
CA VAL A 454 -14.23 -6.82 17.58
C VAL A 454 -13.59 -7.87 18.48
N ARG A 455 -12.26 -7.97 18.47
CA ARG A 455 -11.50 -8.98 19.25
C ARG A 455 -11.85 -9.00 20.74
N ALA A 456 -12.18 -7.85 21.32
CA ALA A 456 -12.61 -7.73 22.72
C ALA A 456 -13.85 -8.58 23.03
N ASP A 457 -14.77 -8.70 22.07
CA ASP A 457 -16.05 -9.41 22.20
C ASP A 457 -15.92 -10.93 22.05
N LEU A 458 -14.76 -11.41 21.58
CA LEU A 458 -14.49 -12.85 21.50
C LEU A 458 -14.34 -13.45 22.90
N VAL A 459 -14.80 -14.68 23.07
CA VAL A 459 -14.90 -15.32 24.39
C VAL A 459 -13.90 -16.46 24.49
N LEU A 460 -13.06 -16.44 25.53
CA LEU A 460 -12.26 -17.60 25.91
C LEU A 460 -13.14 -18.48 26.81
N THR A 461 -13.81 -19.47 26.20
CA THR A 461 -14.96 -20.16 26.80
C THR A 461 -14.59 -21.11 27.93
N ASP A 462 -13.40 -21.72 27.86
CA ASP A 462 -12.91 -22.67 28.85
C ASP A 462 -11.88 -22.02 29.79
N ARG A 463 -12.36 -21.60 30.97
CA ARG A 463 -11.48 -21.00 32.00
C ARG A 463 -10.49 -22.01 32.58
N ALA A 464 -10.80 -23.30 32.57
CA ALA A 464 -9.90 -24.33 33.10
C ALA A 464 -8.66 -24.47 32.20
N GLN A 465 -8.83 -24.38 30.88
CA GLN A 465 -7.70 -24.35 29.93
C GLN A 465 -6.76 -23.18 30.22
N ILE A 466 -7.29 -21.97 30.41
CA ILE A 466 -6.46 -20.78 30.72
C ILE A 466 -5.72 -20.95 32.04
N GLU A 467 -6.41 -21.46 33.07
CA GLU A 467 -5.79 -21.71 34.37
C GLU A 467 -4.65 -22.74 34.25
N GLU A 468 -4.85 -23.83 33.52
CA GLU A 468 -3.82 -24.84 33.27
C GLU A 468 -2.62 -24.26 32.50
N ILE A 469 -2.87 -23.51 31.42
CA ILE A 469 -1.83 -22.82 30.64
C ILE A 469 -1.01 -21.89 31.55
N ASN A 470 -1.67 -21.08 32.38
CA ASN A 470 -1.02 -20.10 33.23
C ASN A 470 -0.26 -20.74 34.41
N GLN A 471 -0.80 -21.80 35.00
CA GLN A 471 -0.07 -22.61 36.00
C GLN A 471 1.17 -23.24 35.38
N ALA A 472 1.07 -23.81 34.18
CA ALA A 472 2.21 -24.40 33.49
C ALA A 472 3.28 -23.36 33.12
N LYS A 473 2.86 -22.22 32.56
CA LYS A 473 3.74 -21.09 32.19
C LYS A 473 4.53 -20.58 33.38
N THR A 474 3.87 -20.31 34.50
CA THR A 474 4.50 -19.78 35.71
C THR A 474 5.37 -20.81 36.42
N ALA A 475 5.00 -22.09 36.37
CA ALA A 475 5.78 -23.19 36.95
C ALA A 475 6.99 -23.64 36.09
N GLY A 476 7.21 -23.06 34.91
CA GLY A 476 8.29 -23.51 34.02
C GLY A 476 8.01 -24.84 33.31
N LYS A 477 6.75 -25.27 33.24
CA LYS A 477 6.35 -26.58 32.71
C LYS A 477 6.08 -26.52 31.22
N ILE A 478 6.88 -27.24 30.43
CA ILE A 478 6.68 -27.41 28.99
C ILE A 478 5.42 -28.22 28.68
N GLY A 479 4.79 -27.98 27.54
CA GLY A 479 3.60 -28.73 27.11
C GLY A 479 2.88 -28.11 25.92
N ASP A 480 1.87 -28.83 25.45
CA ASP A 480 1.01 -28.45 24.33
C ASP A 480 -0.41 -28.38 24.90
N TYR A 481 -0.97 -27.17 25.05
CA TYR A 481 -2.20 -26.94 25.79
C TYR A 481 -3.29 -26.40 24.85
N PRO A 482 -4.51 -26.97 24.82
CA PRO A 482 -5.59 -26.44 24.00
C PRO A 482 -6.09 -25.09 24.56
N LEU A 483 -6.55 -24.22 23.66
CA LEU A 483 -7.22 -22.97 23.98
C LEU A 483 -8.41 -22.78 23.03
N THR A 484 -9.61 -22.82 23.60
CA THR A 484 -10.87 -22.63 22.88
C THR A 484 -11.29 -21.15 22.90
N ILE A 485 -11.56 -20.61 21.71
CA ILE A 485 -12.04 -19.24 21.50
C ILE A 485 -13.34 -19.30 20.71
N ALA A 486 -14.34 -18.52 21.13
CA ALA A 486 -15.66 -18.48 20.48
C ALA A 486 -16.11 -17.05 20.15
N THR A 487 -16.98 -16.95 19.16
CA THR A 487 -17.81 -15.78 18.90
C THR A 487 -18.88 -15.62 20.00
N PRO A 488 -19.52 -14.44 20.11
CA PRO A 488 -20.65 -14.24 21.04
C PRO A 488 -21.83 -15.20 20.81
N LYS A 489 -22.05 -15.71 19.59
CA LYS A 489 -23.13 -16.67 19.28
C LYS A 489 -22.70 -18.14 19.43
N GLY A 490 -21.43 -18.42 19.73
CA GLY A 490 -20.95 -19.74 20.13
C GLY A 490 -20.18 -20.53 19.06
N THR A 491 -19.97 -19.98 17.86
CA THR A 491 -19.07 -20.57 16.86
C THR A 491 -17.63 -20.52 17.38
N GLN A 492 -16.92 -21.64 17.36
CA GLN A 492 -15.67 -21.80 18.12
C GLN A 492 -14.53 -22.46 17.33
N ILE A 493 -13.30 -22.07 17.66
CA ILE A 493 -12.04 -22.73 17.25
C ILE A 493 -11.29 -23.22 18.49
N THR A 494 -10.46 -24.25 18.32
CA THR A 494 -9.52 -24.70 19.35
C THR A 494 -8.11 -24.68 18.78
N ILE A 495 -7.32 -23.71 19.21
CA ILE A 495 -5.89 -23.61 18.89
C ILE A 495 -5.06 -24.23 20.02
N HIS A 496 -3.74 -24.27 19.85
CA HIS A 496 -2.79 -24.74 20.85
C HIS A 496 -1.84 -23.64 21.32
N VAL A 497 -1.58 -23.63 22.63
CA VAL A 497 -0.49 -22.88 23.28
C VAL A 497 0.67 -23.85 23.54
N TYR A 498 1.72 -23.70 22.76
CA TYR A 498 2.95 -24.45 22.85
C TYR A 498 3.92 -23.77 23.81
N LEU A 499 3.99 -24.32 25.03
CA LEU A 499 4.94 -23.90 26.04
C LEU A 499 6.25 -24.68 25.87
N ARG A 500 7.34 -23.95 25.65
CA ARG A 500 8.68 -24.48 25.37
C ARG A 500 9.71 -24.00 26.39
N ASP A 501 10.82 -24.71 26.55
CA ASP A 501 11.82 -24.32 27.56
C ASP A 501 12.56 -23.02 27.17
N GLN A 502 12.81 -22.82 25.89
CA GLN A 502 13.51 -21.69 25.30
C GLN A 502 12.80 -21.25 24.02
N GLY A 503 12.63 -19.95 23.84
CA GLY A 503 11.93 -19.42 22.67
C GLY A 503 11.57 -17.95 22.79
N SER A 504 10.73 -17.48 21.87
CA SER A 504 10.23 -16.11 21.89
C SER A 504 9.40 -15.84 23.14
N SER A 505 9.75 -14.77 23.86
CA SER A 505 8.85 -14.06 24.76
C SER A 505 8.21 -12.96 23.93
N HIS A 506 6.89 -13.04 23.70
CA HIS A 506 6.20 -12.06 22.88
C HIS A 506 6.14 -10.74 23.68
N GLU A 507 6.63 -9.65 23.09
CA GLU A 507 6.32 -8.29 23.55
C GLU A 507 5.07 -7.78 22.80
N GLU A 508 4.25 -6.99 23.48
CA GLU A 508 2.96 -6.48 22.97
C GLU A 508 3.19 -5.55 21.76
N GLY A 509 2.46 -5.76 20.65
CA GLY A 509 2.46 -4.82 19.51
C GLY A 509 3.46 -5.02 18.37
N GLU A 510 4.34 -6.03 18.37
CA GLU A 510 5.20 -6.34 17.20
C GLU A 510 4.69 -7.54 16.39
N GLU A 511 4.57 -7.37 15.06
CA GLU A 511 4.44 -8.49 14.12
C GLU A 511 5.78 -9.24 14.01
N ALA A 512 6.10 -10.01 15.04
CA ALA A 512 7.34 -10.75 15.14
C ALA A 512 7.14 -12.25 14.89
N SER A 513 8.18 -12.90 14.37
CA SER A 513 8.24 -14.36 14.31
C SER A 513 8.31 -14.96 15.71
N SER A 514 7.67 -16.12 15.86
CA SER A 514 7.75 -16.90 17.10
C SER A 514 8.54 -18.18 16.88
N ILE A 515 9.44 -18.51 17.80
CA ILE A 515 10.23 -19.74 17.77
C ILE A 515 10.21 -20.38 19.17
N GLY A 516 10.22 -21.70 19.24
CA GLY A 516 10.32 -22.42 20.49
C GLY A 516 10.86 -23.83 20.29
N ALA A 517 11.68 -24.28 21.23
CA ALA A 517 12.22 -25.63 21.26
C ALA A 517 12.43 -26.05 22.72
N ASN A 518 12.66 -27.34 22.95
CA ASN A 518 12.98 -27.93 24.25
C ASN A 518 14.38 -28.54 24.22
N GLY A 519 15.12 -28.43 25.31
CA GLY A 519 16.25 -29.30 25.60
C GLY A 519 15.79 -30.73 25.87
N PHE A 520 16.69 -31.69 25.69
CA PHE A 520 16.43 -33.08 26.03
C PHE A 520 17.64 -33.73 26.69
N THR A 521 17.40 -34.84 27.39
CA THR A 521 18.44 -35.69 27.97
C THR A 521 18.43 -37.07 27.31
N LYS A 522 19.59 -37.52 26.83
CA LYS A 522 19.78 -38.87 26.27
C LYS A 522 21.10 -39.49 26.72
N PRO A 523 21.20 -40.83 26.78
CA PRO A 523 22.47 -41.47 27.03
C PRO A 523 23.43 -41.33 25.83
N THR A 524 24.72 -41.36 26.10
CA THR A 524 25.79 -41.43 25.10
C THR A 524 25.81 -42.80 24.39
N GLY A 525 26.49 -42.88 23.24
CA GLY A 525 26.59 -44.08 22.42
C GLY A 525 25.38 -44.30 21.51
N GLY A 526 25.35 -45.46 20.84
CA GLY A 526 24.30 -45.82 19.89
C GLY A 526 24.44 -45.10 18.53
N LYS A 527 23.32 -44.91 17.82
CA LYS A 527 23.31 -44.18 16.55
C LYS A 527 23.46 -42.68 16.79
N LEU A 528 24.23 -42.00 15.94
CA LEU A 528 24.32 -40.54 15.94
C LEU A 528 22.96 -39.91 15.63
N PHE A 529 22.72 -38.72 16.17
CA PHE A 529 21.49 -38.01 15.88
C PHE A 529 21.48 -37.45 14.47
N THR A 530 20.36 -37.60 13.76
CA THR A 530 20.08 -36.82 12.56
C THR A 530 19.46 -35.48 12.92
N GLU A 531 19.43 -34.54 11.97
CA GLU A 531 18.79 -33.23 12.19
C GLU A 531 17.29 -33.40 12.46
N ASP A 532 16.61 -34.26 11.71
CA ASP A 532 15.18 -34.54 11.90
C ASP A 532 14.90 -35.15 13.28
N GLU A 533 15.74 -36.09 13.74
CA GLU A 533 15.61 -36.68 15.08
C GLU A 533 15.79 -35.62 16.17
N ILE A 534 16.78 -34.72 16.03
CA ILE A 534 16.97 -33.63 16.99
C ILE A 534 15.78 -32.68 17.00
N LYS A 535 15.25 -32.29 15.84
CA LYS A 535 14.08 -31.42 15.74
C LYS A 535 12.86 -32.03 16.43
N GLU A 536 12.63 -33.33 16.22
CA GLU A 536 11.54 -34.07 16.85
C GLU A 536 11.72 -34.17 18.37
N LEU A 537 12.92 -34.53 18.84
CA LEU A 537 13.23 -34.61 20.28
C LEU A 537 13.11 -33.26 20.98
N CYS A 538 13.52 -32.19 20.30
CA CYS A 538 13.41 -30.83 20.82
C CYS A 538 11.99 -30.26 20.67
N LYS A 539 11.08 -30.92 19.92
CA LYS A 539 9.81 -30.33 19.46
C LYS A 539 10.00 -28.91 18.91
N ALA A 540 11.05 -28.73 18.09
CA ALA A 540 11.43 -27.44 17.55
C ALA A 540 10.38 -26.95 16.56
N MET A 541 9.88 -25.74 16.77
CA MET A 541 8.83 -25.15 15.95
C MET A 541 8.95 -23.63 15.90
N GLY A 542 8.39 -23.05 14.85
CA GLY A 542 8.24 -21.61 14.75
C GLY A 542 7.15 -21.20 13.79
N LYS A 543 6.91 -19.90 13.77
CA LYS A 543 5.92 -19.26 12.94
C LYS A 543 6.49 -17.94 12.44
N ASP A 544 6.35 -17.68 11.14
CA ASP A 544 6.80 -16.43 10.54
C ASP A 544 5.86 -15.25 10.92
N PRO A 545 6.20 -13.99 10.57
CA PRO A 545 5.40 -12.82 10.94
C PRO A 545 3.99 -12.80 10.29
N TYR A 546 3.78 -13.65 9.28
CA TYR A 546 2.54 -13.76 8.53
C TYR A 546 1.66 -14.91 9.02
N GLY A 547 2.12 -15.70 9.99
CA GLY A 547 1.36 -16.79 10.59
C GLY A 547 1.68 -18.19 10.03
N ASN A 548 2.58 -18.30 9.05
CA ASN A 548 2.94 -19.59 8.46
C ASN A 548 3.76 -20.43 9.43
N ASN A 549 3.43 -21.72 9.54
CA ASN A 549 4.24 -22.66 10.31
C ASN A 549 5.59 -22.91 9.61
N GLU A 550 6.66 -22.85 10.39
CA GLU A 550 8.01 -23.12 9.93
C GLU A 550 8.72 -24.05 10.92
N VAL A 551 9.47 -25.00 10.38
CA VAL A 551 10.36 -25.85 11.18
C VAL A 551 11.75 -25.20 11.21
N PRO A 552 12.24 -24.76 12.38
CA PRO A 552 13.56 -24.12 12.49
C PRO A 552 14.68 -25.08 12.08
N SER A 553 15.75 -24.55 11.46
CA SER A 553 16.97 -25.33 11.17
C SER A 553 17.88 -25.41 12.39
N ALA A 554 18.56 -26.54 12.58
CA ALA A 554 19.51 -26.74 13.68
C ALA A 554 20.94 -26.36 13.25
N ASP A 555 21.71 -25.73 14.13
CA ASP A 555 23.10 -25.37 13.84
C ASP A 555 23.98 -26.62 13.61
N ALA A 556 24.50 -26.75 12.39
CA ALA A 556 25.22 -27.93 11.95
C ALA A 556 26.56 -28.14 12.69
N GLU A 557 27.24 -27.07 13.09
CA GLU A 557 28.52 -27.18 13.83
C GLU A 557 28.29 -27.64 15.27
N GLN A 558 27.26 -27.11 15.93
CA GLN A 558 26.85 -27.53 17.27
C GLN A 558 26.35 -28.98 17.25
N MET A 559 25.55 -29.36 16.24
CA MET A 559 25.15 -30.75 16.03
C MET A 559 26.33 -31.70 15.87
N LYS A 560 27.35 -31.31 15.11
CA LYS A 560 28.57 -32.10 14.96
C LYS A 560 29.25 -32.32 16.31
N LYS A 561 29.39 -31.27 17.13
CA LYS A 561 29.98 -31.37 18.47
C LYS A 561 29.18 -32.30 19.39
N ILE A 562 27.85 -32.23 19.33
CA ILE A 562 26.96 -33.12 20.10
C ILE A 562 27.14 -34.57 19.66
N ASN A 563 27.17 -34.84 18.35
CA ASN A 563 27.37 -36.18 17.82
C ASN A 563 28.77 -36.73 18.08
N ASP A 564 29.81 -35.91 17.96
CA ASP A 564 31.19 -36.27 18.31
C ASP A 564 31.27 -36.64 19.80
N ALA A 565 30.64 -35.87 20.70
CA ALA A 565 30.56 -36.22 22.11
C ALA A 565 29.79 -37.52 22.35
N LYS A 566 28.65 -37.70 21.68
CA LYS A 566 27.83 -38.91 21.78
C LYS A 566 28.57 -40.17 21.33
N ASP A 567 29.32 -40.10 20.23
CA ASP A 567 30.08 -41.23 19.67
C ASP A 567 31.26 -41.63 20.58
N ASN A 568 31.92 -40.63 21.16
CA ASN A 568 33.06 -40.82 22.06
C ASN A 568 32.65 -41.05 23.52
N TYR A 569 31.37 -41.37 23.78
CA TYR A 569 30.84 -41.59 25.12
C TYR A 569 31.06 -40.43 26.09
N ARG A 570 31.16 -39.18 25.62
CA ARG A 570 31.37 -38.00 26.47
C ARG A 570 30.05 -37.41 26.93
N THR A 571 29.93 -37.21 28.24
CA THR A 571 28.73 -36.62 28.86
C THR A 571 28.88 -35.11 29.05
N GLY A 572 27.76 -34.43 29.24
CA GLY A 572 27.74 -33.00 29.51
C GLY A 572 26.54 -32.29 28.89
N GLU A 573 26.53 -30.97 29.02
CA GLU A 573 25.53 -30.07 28.47
C GLU A 573 26.09 -29.38 27.22
N PHE A 574 25.33 -29.42 26.14
CA PHE A 574 25.72 -28.89 24.84
C PHE A 574 24.65 -27.93 24.33
N PRO A 575 24.98 -26.66 24.06
CA PRO A 575 24.02 -25.73 23.48
C PRO A 575 23.74 -26.08 22.03
N LEU A 576 22.47 -25.99 21.63
CA LEU A 576 22.04 -26.11 20.25
C LEU A 576 21.12 -24.95 19.87
N THR A 577 21.47 -24.29 18.77
CA THR A 577 20.75 -23.13 18.24
C THR A 577 19.80 -23.57 17.13
N PHE A 578 18.55 -23.12 17.23
CA PHE A 578 17.55 -23.23 16.17
C PHE A 578 17.32 -21.87 15.52
N THR A 579 17.20 -21.84 14.19
CA THR A 579 17.05 -20.61 13.41
C THR A 579 15.91 -20.70 12.40
N LEU A 580 15.02 -19.70 12.37
CA LEU A 580 14.05 -19.48 11.29
C LEU A 580 14.69 -18.77 10.10
N LYS A 581 14.05 -18.82 8.92
CA LYS A 581 14.52 -18.18 7.68
C LYS A 581 14.74 -16.67 7.80
N ASP A 582 13.97 -16.00 8.63
CA ASP A 582 14.09 -14.55 8.89
C ASP A 582 15.25 -14.19 9.83
N GLY A 583 15.93 -15.20 10.40
CA GLY A 583 17.05 -15.03 11.33
C GLY A 583 16.67 -15.08 12.81
N THR A 584 15.39 -15.26 13.16
CA THR A 584 14.93 -15.44 14.54
C THR A 584 15.51 -16.73 15.13
N LYS A 585 16.02 -16.67 16.36
CA LYS A 585 16.79 -17.76 16.98
C LYS A 585 16.33 -18.11 18.39
N THR A 586 16.50 -19.37 18.76
CA THR A 586 16.44 -19.85 20.15
C THR A 586 17.60 -20.81 20.41
N VAL A 587 18.04 -20.92 21.66
CA VAL A 587 19.13 -21.81 22.07
C VAL A 587 18.62 -22.74 23.16
N VAL A 588 18.67 -24.05 22.92
CA VAL A 588 18.31 -25.09 23.89
C VAL A 588 19.56 -25.78 24.43
N THR A 589 19.42 -26.50 25.54
CA THR A 589 20.51 -27.31 26.12
C THR A 589 20.25 -28.80 25.91
N ILE A 590 21.18 -29.49 25.24
CA ILE A 590 21.15 -30.94 25.03
C ILE A 590 22.06 -31.60 26.06
N THR A 591 21.52 -32.52 26.86
CA THR A 591 22.28 -33.20 27.91
C THR A 591 22.57 -34.64 27.50
N LEU A 592 23.86 -34.98 27.42
CA LEU A 592 24.34 -36.34 27.22
C LEU A 592 24.72 -36.97 28.57
N THR A 593 24.15 -38.14 28.86
CA THR A 593 24.34 -38.88 30.12
C THR A 593 25.01 -40.22 29.88
N GLY A 594 25.64 -40.80 30.90
CA GLY A 594 26.44 -42.01 30.75
C GLY A 594 27.19 -42.32 32.03
N VAL A 595 27.84 -43.47 32.08
CA VAL A 595 28.67 -43.88 33.22
C VAL A 595 30.11 -44.04 32.75
N HIS A 596 31.03 -43.42 33.46
CA HIS A 596 32.45 -43.39 33.15
C HIS A 596 33.23 -44.27 34.09
N LYS A 597 34.24 -44.94 33.53
CA LYS A 597 35.20 -45.73 34.30
C LYS A 597 36.41 -44.87 34.64
N VAL A 598 36.64 -44.65 35.93
CA VAL A 598 37.86 -44.02 36.46
C VAL A 598 38.77 -45.12 36.98
N SER A 599 39.84 -45.40 36.24
CA SER A 599 40.85 -46.38 36.62
C SER A 599 42.03 -45.70 37.28
N PHE A 600 42.55 -46.32 38.33
CA PHE A 600 43.73 -45.82 39.02
C PHE A 600 44.94 -46.65 38.61
N ASP A 601 46.14 -46.07 38.63
CA ASP A 601 47.41 -46.76 38.47
C ASP A 601 48.38 -46.21 39.51
N SER A 602 48.63 -46.98 40.57
CA SER A 602 49.49 -46.58 41.67
C SER A 602 50.97 -46.42 41.27
N ASP A 603 51.36 -46.84 40.05
CA ASP A 603 52.71 -46.76 39.52
C ASP A 603 53.79 -47.24 40.52
N GLY A 604 53.55 -48.43 41.09
CA GLY A 604 54.46 -49.07 42.06
C GLY A 604 54.26 -48.64 43.52
N GLY A 605 53.06 -48.18 43.89
CA GLY A 605 52.65 -47.96 45.28
C GLY A 605 52.37 -49.25 46.07
N ASP A 606 52.13 -49.11 47.38
CA ASP A 606 51.85 -50.20 48.33
C ASP A 606 50.52 -50.92 48.08
N TYR A 607 49.59 -50.31 47.34
CA TYR A 607 48.34 -50.93 46.90
C TYR A 607 47.81 -50.27 45.63
N GLN A 608 46.88 -50.95 44.97
CA GLN A 608 46.21 -50.50 43.76
C GLN A 608 44.74 -50.15 44.07
N PRO A 609 44.29 -48.89 43.91
CA PRO A 609 42.88 -48.55 44.11
C PRO A 609 41.97 -49.28 43.11
N GLU A 610 40.75 -49.62 43.54
CA GLU A 610 39.71 -50.19 42.68
C GLU A 610 39.19 -49.14 41.68
N ASP A 611 38.78 -49.62 40.52
CA ASP A 611 38.15 -48.79 39.49
C ASP A 611 36.80 -48.25 40.01
N GLN A 612 36.53 -46.98 39.75
CA GLN A 612 35.26 -46.35 40.11
C GLN A 612 34.38 -46.17 38.87
N MET A 613 33.09 -46.48 39.01
CA MET A 613 32.06 -46.19 38.01
C MET A 613 31.32 -44.93 38.46
N VAL A 614 31.48 -43.84 37.73
CA VAL A 614 30.98 -42.50 38.10
C VAL A 614 29.96 -42.06 37.05
N ASN A 615 28.80 -41.56 37.45
CA ASN A 615 27.87 -40.98 36.49
C ASN A 615 28.48 -39.71 35.89
N GLY A 616 28.26 -39.49 34.60
CA GLY A 616 28.66 -38.26 33.92
C GLY A 616 28.21 -37.01 34.68
N GLY A 617 29.16 -36.10 34.96
CA GLY A 617 28.92 -34.88 35.73
C GLY A 617 29.11 -35.03 37.25
N GLU A 618 29.31 -36.24 37.77
CA GLU A 618 29.66 -36.48 39.18
C GLU A 618 31.19 -36.49 39.40
N LYS A 619 31.61 -36.38 40.67
CA LYS A 619 33.02 -36.38 41.06
C LYS A 619 33.48 -37.81 41.38
N ALA A 620 34.69 -38.16 40.95
CA ALA A 620 35.36 -39.35 41.47
C ALA A 620 35.71 -39.18 42.95
N SER A 621 35.66 -40.24 43.73
CA SER A 621 36.13 -40.23 45.11
C SER A 621 37.65 -40.37 45.15
N GLU A 622 38.33 -39.47 45.86
CA GLU A 622 39.79 -39.56 46.00
C GLU A 622 40.16 -40.81 46.83
N PRO A 623 40.96 -41.74 46.28
CA PRO A 623 41.42 -42.91 47.03
C PRO A 623 42.46 -42.49 48.08
N ARG A 624 42.69 -43.35 49.09
CA ARG A 624 43.79 -43.16 50.06
C ARG A 624 45.12 -42.95 49.31
N GLU A 625 45.99 -42.11 49.85
CA GLU A 625 47.34 -41.95 49.29
C GLU A 625 48.11 -43.28 49.34
N PRO A 626 48.57 -43.80 48.19
CA PRO A 626 49.49 -44.93 48.17
C PRO A 626 50.85 -44.51 48.74
N LYS A 627 51.65 -45.47 49.21
CA LYS A 627 53.02 -45.25 49.71
C LYS A 627 54.03 -46.00 48.84
N ARG A 628 55.15 -45.35 48.53
CA ARG A 628 56.27 -45.95 47.80
C ARG A 628 57.58 -45.64 48.51
N ASN A 629 58.29 -46.65 48.98
CA ASN A 629 59.51 -46.47 49.80
C ASN A 629 60.57 -45.63 49.07
N GLY A 630 61.02 -44.55 49.72
CA GLY A 630 62.01 -43.61 49.17
C GLY A 630 61.44 -42.54 48.22
N TYR A 631 60.11 -42.42 48.12
CA TYR A 631 59.41 -41.46 47.27
C TYR A 631 58.21 -40.82 47.99
N THR A 632 57.99 -39.52 47.76
CA THR A 632 56.81 -38.76 48.19
C THR A 632 55.75 -38.74 47.08
N PHE A 633 54.48 -38.97 47.44
CA PHE A 633 53.34 -38.91 46.51
C PHE A 633 53.02 -37.45 46.15
N GLU A 634 53.00 -37.11 44.86
CA GLU A 634 52.75 -35.75 44.37
C GLU A 634 51.29 -35.52 43.93
N GLY A 635 50.53 -36.59 43.75
CA GLY A 635 49.14 -36.58 43.34
C GLY A 635 48.83 -37.56 42.21
N TRP A 636 47.56 -37.56 41.81
CA TRP A 636 47.05 -38.31 40.66
C TRP A 636 47.12 -37.44 39.40
N TYR A 637 47.62 -38.00 38.30
CA TYR A 637 47.79 -37.33 37.02
C TYR A 637 47.11 -38.12 35.90
N TYR A 638 46.57 -37.42 34.89
CA TYR A 638 46.04 -38.03 33.68
C TYR A 638 46.74 -37.45 32.46
N ILE A 639 46.65 -38.16 31.34
CA ILE A 639 47.12 -37.68 30.04
C ILE A 639 45.92 -37.10 29.32
N ASP A 640 45.97 -35.80 29.01
CA ASP A 640 44.91 -35.15 28.23
C ASP A 640 44.92 -35.59 26.76
N GLU A 641 43.93 -35.13 25.99
CA GLU A 641 43.81 -35.44 24.56
C GLU A 641 45.01 -35.00 23.70
N ASN A 642 45.85 -34.08 24.22
CA ASN A 642 47.05 -33.58 23.57
C ASN A 642 48.33 -34.31 24.04
N GLY A 643 48.20 -35.37 24.85
CA GLY A 643 49.33 -36.12 25.38
C GLY A 643 50.04 -35.44 26.55
N LYS A 644 49.46 -34.39 27.14
CA LYS A 644 50.05 -33.67 28.26
C LYS A 644 49.62 -34.30 29.58
N GLU A 645 50.60 -34.51 30.46
CA GLU A 645 50.36 -34.98 31.82
C GLU A 645 49.86 -33.81 32.70
N ILE A 646 48.65 -33.95 33.25
CA ILE A 646 47.97 -32.92 34.04
C ILE A 646 47.56 -33.51 35.39
N LYS A 647 47.74 -32.76 36.47
CA LYS A 647 47.29 -33.16 37.82
C LYS A 647 45.76 -33.15 37.86
N TRP A 648 45.16 -34.27 38.25
CA TRP A 648 43.72 -34.39 38.43
C TRP A 648 43.28 -33.71 39.73
N ASP A 649 42.18 -32.97 39.66
CA ASP A 649 41.49 -32.40 40.81
C ASP A 649 40.17 -33.15 41.00
N PHE A 650 40.02 -33.86 42.11
CA PHE A 650 38.81 -34.63 42.44
C PHE A 650 37.58 -33.74 42.72
N GLN A 651 37.74 -32.41 42.74
CA GLN A 651 36.61 -31.49 42.68
C GLN A 651 36.07 -31.29 41.26
N THR A 652 36.76 -31.79 40.23
CA THR A 652 36.34 -31.73 38.82
C THR A 652 35.36 -32.86 38.49
N PRO A 653 34.21 -32.57 37.86
CA PRO A 653 33.30 -33.58 37.33
C PRO A 653 33.96 -34.50 36.28
N VAL A 654 33.60 -35.78 36.32
CA VAL A 654 34.02 -36.80 35.35
C VAL A 654 33.01 -36.82 34.22
N ASN A 655 33.46 -36.54 32.99
CA ASN A 655 32.61 -36.54 31.78
C ASN A 655 33.10 -37.47 30.68
N ASP A 656 34.21 -38.17 30.91
CA ASP A 656 34.77 -39.21 30.04
C ASP A 656 35.48 -40.25 30.91
N SER A 657 35.62 -41.48 30.42
CA SER A 657 36.39 -42.52 31.08
C SER A 657 37.88 -42.16 31.07
N MET A 658 38.53 -42.29 32.22
CA MET A 658 39.92 -41.82 32.38
C MET A 658 40.76 -42.75 33.24
N ARG A 659 42.08 -42.65 33.04
CA ARG A 659 43.08 -43.36 33.83
C ARG A 659 43.94 -42.36 34.59
N LEU A 660 43.90 -42.42 35.91
CA LEU A 660 44.67 -41.61 36.83
C LEU A 660 45.91 -42.37 37.30
N ARG A 661 47.11 -41.86 37.01
CA ARG A 661 48.39 -42.41 37.41
C ARG A 661 49.00 -41.62 38.56
N ALA A 662 49.49 -42.32 39.59
CA ALA A 662 50.21 -41.73 40.70
C ALA A 662 51.57 -41.18 40.24
N LYS A 663 51.89 -39.94 40.62
CA LYS A 663 53.20 -39.34 40.38
C LYS A 663 54.00 -39.25 41.68
N TRP A 664 55.29 -39.49 41.57
CA TRP A 664 56.20 -39.67 42.70
C TRP A 664 57.44 -38.81 42.56
N SER A 665 57.92 -38.25 43.67
CA SER A 665 59.20 -37.52 43.76
C SER A 665 60.13 -38.19 44.76
N ARG A 666 61.40 -38.38 44.40
CA ARG A 666 62.35 -39.12 45.24
C ARG A 666 62.66 -38.31 46.51
N GLU A 667 62.52 -38.94 47.67
CA GLU A 667 62.93 -38.31 48.93
C GLU A 667 64.46 -38.15 48.95
N PRO A 668 65.00 -36.97 49.34
CA PRO A 668 66.44 -36.78 49.42
C PRO A 668 67.02 -37.68 50.51
N GLU A 669 68.05 -38.47 50.17
CA GLU A 669 68.66 -39.39 51.12
C GLU A 669 69.29 -38.63 52.32
N PRO A 670 69.11 -39.12 53.56
CA PRO A 670 69.66 -38.46 54.73
C PRO A 670 71.19 -38.48 54.67
N THR A 671 71.80 -37.31 54.54
CA THR A 671 73.24 -37.14 54.73
C THR A 671 73.58 -37.40 56.19
N SER A 672 74.30 -38.49 56.47
CA SER A 672 74.82 -38.80 57.79
C SER A 672 75.94 -37.82 58.16
N THR A 673 75.89 -37.19 59.33
CA THR A 673 77.07 -36.59 59.98
C THR A 673 77.02 -36.93 61.47
N LYS A 674 78.08 -37.56 61.98
CA LYS A 674 78.24 -38.04 63.36
C LYS A 674 78.66 -36.92 64.34
N GLU A 675 77.87 -36.80 65.41
CA GLU A 675 78.17 -36.61 66.85
C GLU A 675 78.97 -35.42 67.45
N LYS A 676 78.23 -34.62 68.26
CA LYS A 676 78.40 -34.17 69.69
C LYS A 676 79.70 -33.48 70.19
N PRO A 677 79.70 -32.80 71.37
CA PRO A 677 78.62 -32.10 72.13
C PRO A 677 79.04 -30.67 72.60
N THR A 678 78.11 -29.83 73.12
CA THR A 678 78.26 -29.06 74.41
C THR A 678 77.10 -28.08 74.74
N THR A 679 76.57 -28.24 75.96
CA THR A 679 76.10 -27.28 77.00
C THR A 679 75.08 -26.15 76.73
N ASP A 680 73.93 -26.30 77.41
CA ASP A 680 73.13 -25.36 78.21
C ASP A 680 73.31 -23.82 78.06
N LYS A 681 72.20 -23.11 77.79
CA LYS A 681 71.51 -22.17 78.73
C LYS A 681 70.28 -21.48 78.11
N LYS A 682 69.17 -21.47 78.86
CA LYS A 682 67.96 -20.61 78.77
C LYS A 682 68.26 -19.19 79.36
N PRO A 683 67.37 -18.15 79.40
CA PRO A 683 66.02 -17.95 78.81
C PRO A 683 65.63 -16.49 78.30
N LYS A 684 64.54 -16.39 77.50
CA LYS A 684 63.41 -15.37 77.47
C LYS A 684 63.69 -13.83 77.31
N PRO A 685 62.67 -12.95 77.02
CA PRO A 685 61.46 -13.04 76.17
C PRO A 685 61.03 -11.72 75.42
N LYS A 686 59.92 -11.78 74.64
CA LYS A 686 58.98 -10.68 74.16
C LYS A 686 59.51 -9.79 73.00
N LYS A 687 58.73 -9.30 72.01
CA LYS A 687 57.31 -8.87 71.93
C LYS A 687 56.90 -8.58 70.45
N LYS A 688 55.63 -8.86 70.10
CA LYS A 688 54.67 -8.18 69.17
C LYS A 688 55.13 -7.54 67.84
N SER A 689 54.50 -7.92 66.73
CA SER A 689 53.49 -7.12 65.99
C SER A 689 53.06 -7.77 64.65
N SER A 690 51.76 -7.94 64.43
CA SER A 690 51.12 -7.94 63.09
C SER A 690 50.82 -6.48 62.68
N PRO A 691 50.29 -6.13 61.48
CA PRO A 691 50.04 -6.89 60.23
C PRO A 691 50.47 -6.11 58.94
N GLN A 692 50.48 -6.72 57.74
CA GLN A 692 50.23 -6.04 56.43
C GLN A 692 50.29 -7.06 55.28
N LYS A 693 49.25 -7.24 54.44
CA LYS A 693 48.63 -6.40 53.39
C LYS A 693 49.32 -6.55 52.03
N TRP A 694 48.48 -6.80 51.02
CA TRP A 694 48.77 -7.21 49.65
C TRP A 694 49.48 -6.13 48.81
N ASN A 695 50.16 -6.52 47.72
CA ASN A 695 50.39 -5.65 46.57
C ASN A 695 50.46 -6.41 45.25
N TYR A 696 49.60 -5.97 44.32
CA TYR A 696 49.67 -6.19 42.88
C TYR A 696 50.84 -5.37 42.28
N ARG A 697 51.36 -5.76 41.12
CA ARG A 697 52.25 -4.91 40.32
C ARG A 697 51.76 -4.88 38.87
N GLU A 698 51.31 -3.69 38.47
CA GLU A 698 51.22 -3.23 37.08
C GLU A 698 52.61 -3.18 36.44
N ILE A 699 52.67 -3.42 35.12
CA ILE A 699 53.73 -2.88 34.27
C ILE A 699 53.09 -2.34 32.99
N THR A 700 53.29 -1.05 32.72
CA THR A 700 52.98 -0.39 31.45
C THR A 700 54.20 0.38 30.95
N GLU A 701 54.46 0.22 29.64
CA GLU A 701 55.11 1.11 28.66
C GLU A 701 56.52 1.73 28.89
N LYS A 702 57.30 1.71 27.80
CA LYS A 702 57.74 2.93 27.05
C LYS A 702 58.35 2.52 25.68
N LYS A 703 57.80 2.97 24.54
CA LYS A 703 58.00 4.26 23.81
C LYS A 703 59.42 4.38 23.20
N ARG A 704 59.63 4.82 21.95
CA ARG A 704 59.10 6.05 21.32
C ARG A 704 59.54 6.22 19.83
N ARG A 705 58.61 6.73 18.98
CA ARG A 705 58.69 7.86 17.99
C ARG A 705 59.71 7.81 16.81
N ARG A 706 59.49 8.40 15.61
CA ARG A 706 58.45 9.25 14.97
C ARG A 706 58.76 9.32 13.44
N VAL A 707 57.73 9.22 12.57
CA VAL A 707 57.22 10.19 11.54
C VAL A 707 58.24 10.97 10.69
N ALA A 708 58.15 11.28 9.38
CA ALA A 708 57.28 11.04 8.20
C ALA A 708 58.01 11.59 6.94
N LYS A 709 57.64 11.17 5.71
CA LYS A 709 57.27 12.01 4.52
C LYS A 709 57.43 11.28 3.16
N THR A 710 56.34 11.31 2.39
CA THR A 710 56.16 11.60 0.94
C THR A 710 57.27 11.33 -0.10
N GLY A 711 56.87 10.73 -1.24
CA GLY A 711 57.25 11.19 -2.59
C GLY A 711 58.01 10.18 -3.49
N ASP A 712 57.38 9.83 -4.62
CA ASP A 712 57.86 9.35 -5.94
C ASP A 712 59.36 9.00 -6.16
N ASP A 713 59.67 7.89 -6.87
CA ASP A 713 59.70 7.85 -8.35
C ASP A 713 60.43 6.59 -8.90
N SER A 714 60.01 6.18 -10.11
CA SER A 714 60.79 5.54 -11.20
C SER A 714 60.97 4.00 -11.37
N ARG A 715 60.29 3.50 -12.44
CA ARG A 715 60.75 2.74 -13.66
C ARG A 715 61.43 1.35 -13.46
N MET A 716 61.24 0.29 -14.28
CA MET A 716 61.06 0.14 -15.74
C MET A 716 60.67 -1.35 -16.06
N LEU A 717 59.54 -1.64 -16.72
CA LEU A 717 59.37 -2.12 -18.12
C LEU A 717 60.19 -3.35 -18.60
N TRP A 718 59.52 -4.39 -19.14
CA TRP A 718 59.76 -4.99 -20.48
C TRP A 718 58.55 -5.82 -20.99
N ILE A 719 58.33 -5.74 -22.29
CA ILE A 719 57.19 -6.13 -23.16
C ILE A 719 57.60 -7.30 -24.07
N LEU A 720 56.66 -8.15 -24.54
CA LEU A 720 56.56 -8.71 -25.92
C LEU A 720 55.19 -9.44 -26.11
N LEU A 721 54.24 -8.99 -26.96
CA LEU A 721 54.03 -9.20 -28.44
C LEU A 721 53.35 -10.57 -28.75
N CYS A 722 52.27 -10.73 -29.55
CA CYS A 722 51.94 -10.35 -30.95
C CYS A 722 50.41 -10.61 -31.27
N LEU A 723 49.68 -9.72 -32.00
CA LEU A 723 49.15 -9.81 -33.41
C LEU A 723 48.00 -10.85 -33.65
N THR A 724 46.90 -10.66 -34.42
CA THR A 724 46.47 -9.73 -35.50
C THR A 724 45.02 -10.02 -36.00
N GLY A 725 44.34 -8.99 -36.55
CA GLY A 725 43.42 -9.04 -37.72
C GLY A 725 41.92 -8.76 -37.46
N GLY A 726 41.16 -7.87 -38.13
CA GLY A 726 41.42 -6.89 -39.19
C GLY A 726 40.12 -6.29 -39.82
N VAL A 727 40.15 -4.98 -40.18
CA VAL A 727 39.55 -4.22 -41.35
C VAL A 727 38.00 -4.15 -41.53
N GLY A 728 37.32 -3.02 -41.84
CA GLY A 728 37.71 -1.66 -42.21
C GLY A 728 36.56 -0.64 -42.51
N THR A 729 36.93 0.67 -42.49
CA THR A 729 36.54 1.85 -43.33
C THR A 729 35.10 2.41 -43.34
N ALA A 730 34.78 3.74 -43.35
CA ALA A 730 35.46 5.01 -43.71
C ALA A 730 34.80 6.23 -42.97
N ALA A 731 35.53 7.18 -42.37
CA ALA A 731 35.95 8.53 -42.84
C ALA A 731 34.81 9.50 -43.30
N GLY A 732 34.72 10.77 -42.86
CA GLY A 732 35.74 11.58 -42.18
C GLY A 732 35.27 12.94 -41.63
N LEU A 733 36.20 13.55 -40.90
CA LEU A 733 36.20 14.92 -40.40
C LEU A 733 37.57 15.52 -40.74
N PHE A 734 37.59 16.76 -41.23
CA PHE A 734 38.81 17.53 -41.45
C PHE A 734 38.87 18.74 -40.51
N ILE A 735 40.10 19.05 -40.09
CA ILE A 735 40.62 20.31 -39.51
C ILE A 735 40.81 20.39 -37.97
N ARG A 736 42.02 19.91 -37.61
CA ARG A 736 43.00 20.43 -36.64
C ARG A 736 42.86 21.89 -36.15
N LYS A 737 43.04 22.09 -34.83
CA LYS A 737 44.23 22.72 -34.17
C LYS A 737 44.09 22.62 -32.63
N ARG A 738 45.01 21.91 -31.95
CA ARG A 738 46.03 22.44 -30.98
C ARG A 738 45.46 23.32 -29.86
N LYS A 739 45.74 23.15 -28.56
CA LYS A 739 46.68 22.30 -27.78
C LYS A 739 46.37 22.52 -26.28
N LEU A 740 46.39 21.42 -25.50
CA LEU A 740 46.94 21.22 -24.13
C LEU A 740 46.41 22.09 -22.96
N LYS A 741 45.67 21.49 -22.01
CA LYS A 741 46.10 20.86 -20.72
C LYS A 741 46.54 21.90 -19.68
N SER A 742 46.10 21.88 -18.41
CA SER A 742 45.65 20.75 -17.55
C SER A 742 44.16 20.53 -17.46
#